data_AF-A0A958AGM1-F1
#
_entry.id   AF-A0A958AGM1-F1
#
_cell.length_a   1.000
_cell.length_b   1.000
_cell.length_c   1.000
_cell.angle_alpha   90.00
_cell.angle_beta   90.00
_cell.angle_gamma   90.00
#
_symmetry.space_group_name_H-M   'P 1'
#
loop_
_entity.id
_entity.type
_entity.pdbx_description
1 polymer ?
#
loop_
_entity_poly.entity_id
_entity_poly.type
_entity_poly.pdbx_seq_one_letter_code
_entity_poly.pdbx_strand_id
1 'polypeptide(L)'
;IYTQVEVTAMGPSDNADYRYRLEVLCREEYQGKIHSREVVVYTNLLVLSAGTFGTTKLLLQAQMRGDFAFSAQLGKRFSGNADAIAVSYNGRKRLNSIGYGVEETDWDVGPTITAMADFRRVPGRRHLIEDAAFPSSLVHSSGRLFGTPNLWKGSRRIWTDVIKKELADKVEGALNYSQVWLAMGHDAAGGELRLDRAGNLQLRWTGAGAQQVYDATRRTFAKLAHFVGASNVVNPRTQSNIFTRNKSTPITVHPLGGCCMADDIEHGVVDHAGRVYHPAGGVYPGLYISDGDICDTSVGANPSLTIAALAERTADQVIANDLDLLRDDALLSLHEVPQRTAEEIAADGGSRHNEEARRVGRPMSRLAGLLVVLLLSLVLLHALFDSPSQTVLAGAIPSAALSATAQMSAVVPGLELRMLDVRAIKINAPGQMRVGILAPEAPKADILFIHGHADRLDNHGALFTQWRDAGFRVISFDLPSHGESNILPIDLYTHEELAGLARLVDQATVEEMDRPLFLAAWSFGGLVATRIAQEPTWRAGFTRDIEALLLLTPAVTPYPFAGGDGISRVETLTNNPNAVLAAPPSPAAPAQNPIFAGRLLYEAWRAHNATLPTDLPTLVLAAGPAEDWYVNEEGVIAWAKAQQQAGVALQLLQCPQAKHALDNEPYPIGPAVHQLTTSFFEQVLIDGTVDAKDLDLHFPEDATCLFVE
;
A
#
# COMPACT_ATOMS: atom_id res chain seq x y z
N ILE A 1 -22.24 15.06 -13.20
CA ILE A 1 -20.92 14.47 -12.90
C ILE A 1 -21.17 13.29 -11.99
N TYR A 2 -20.79 12.09 -12.41
CA TYR A 2 -20.86 10.89 -11.57
C TYR A 2 -19.46 10.64 -11.00
N THR A 3 -19.34 10.63 -9.67
CA THR A 3 -18.10 10.32 -8.96
C THR A 3 -18.15 8.90 -8.43
N GLN A 4 -17.00 8.31 -8.08
CA GLN A 4 -16.92 6.90 -7.64
C GLN A 4 -17.40 5.92 -8.73
N VAL A 5 -17.23 6.28 -9.99
CA VAL A 5 -17.62 5.48 -11.14
C VAL A 5 -16.38 5.13 -11.97
N GLU A 6 -16.23 3.86 -12.31
CA GLU A 6 -15.15 3.36 -13.16
C GLU A 6 -15.73 2.82 -14.47
N VAL A 7 -15.27 3.35 -15.60
CA VAL A 7 -15.58 2.76 -16.92
C VAL A 7 -14.61 1.61 -17.15
N THR A 8 -15.13 0.38 -17.20
CA THR A 8 -14.32 -0.85 -17.30
C THR A 8 -14.16 -1.32 -18.74
N ALA A 9 -15.13 -1.01 -19.61
CA ALA A 9 -15.07 -1.31 -21.03
C ALA A 9 -15.94 -0.36 -21.87
N MET A 10 -15.61 -0.29 -23.17
CA MET A 10 -16.42 0.38 -24.19
C MET A 10 -16.60 -0.53 -25.41
N GLY A 11 -17.73 -0.41 -26.10
CA GLY A 11 -18.05 -1.19 -27.28
C GLY A 11 -19.08 -0.51 -28.19
N PRO A 12 -19.33 -1.06 -29.39
CA PRO A 12 -20.49 -0.67 -30.19
C PRO A 12 -21.77 -0.97 -29.41
N SER A 13 -22.81 -0.16 -29.57
CA SER A 13 -24.08 -0.42 -28.88
C SER A 13 -24.73 -1.73 -29.37
N ASP A 14 -25.30 -2.49 -28.44
CA ASP A 14 -26.26 -3.58 -28.73
C ASP A 14 -27.72 -3.07 -28.76
N ASN A 15 -27.94 -1.81 -28.40
CA ASN A 15 -29.20 -1.08 -28.55
C ASN A 15 -29.19 -0.27 -29.86
N ALA A 16 -30.18 -0.49 -30.72
CA ALA A 16 -30.28 0.11 -32.05
C ALA A 16 -30.42 1.65 -32.06
N ASP A 17 -30.86 2.25 -30.94
CA ASP A 17 -31.04 3.70 -30.80
C ASP A 17 -29.73 4.45 -30.48
N TYR A 18 -28.68 3.70 -30.14
CA TYR A 18 -27.39 4.26 -29.73
C TYR A 18 -26.23 3.71 -30.55
N ARG A 19 -25.12 4.44 -30.59
CA ARG A 19 -23.88 4.03 -31.27
C ARG A 19 -22.90 3.30 -30.35
N TYR A 20 -22.85 3.71 -29.09
CA TYR A 20 -21.85 3.27 -28.13
C TYR A 20 -22.49 2.74 -26.86
N ARG A 21 -21.86 1.73 -26.28
CA ARG A 21 -22.13 1.24 -24.92
C ARG A 21 -20.87 1.35 -24.08
N LEU A 22 -21.05 1.70 -22.80
CA LEU A 22 -20.01 1.70 -21.78
C LEU A 22 -20.43 0.73 -20.68
N GLU A 23 -19.52 -0.16 -20.28
CA GLU A 23 -19.65 -0.96 -19.07
C GLU A 23 -19.06 -0.16 -17.92
N VAL A 24 -19.87 0.04 -16.89
CA VAL A 24 -19.62 1.01 -15.83
C VAL A 24 -19.79 0.35 -14.48
N LEU A 25 -18.78 0.45 -13.63
CA LEU A 25 -18.83 0.03 -12.24
C LEU A 25 -19.10 1.26 -11.37
N CYS A 26 -20.32 1.38 -10.86
CA CYS A 26 -20.70 2.41 -9.89
C CYS A 26 -20.38 1.93 -8.48
N ARG A 27 -19.69 2.74 -7.70
CA ARG A 27 -19.46 2.52 -6.27
C ARG A 27 -20.25 3.58 -5.51
N GLU A 28 -21.22 3.17 -4.70
CA GLU A 28 -22.05 4.08 -3.91
C GLU A 28 -21.87 3.80 -2.42
N GLU A 29 -21.57 4.84 -1.65
CA GLU A 29 -21.48 4.75 -0.20
C GLU A 29 -22.87 5.00 0.42
N TYR A 30 -23.49 3.95 0.95
CA TYR A 30 -24.73 4.03 1.73
C TYR A 30 -24.49 3.48 3.13
N GLN A 31 -24.73 4.29 4.16
CA GLN A 31 -24.53 3.93 5.57
C GLN A 31 -23.12 3.37 5.88
N GLY A 32 -22.07 3.95 5.29
CA GLY A 32 -20.69 3.51 5.50
C GLY A 32 -20.32 2.20 4.79
N LYS A 33 -21.17 1.74 3.85
CA LYS A 33 -20.91 0.59 2.98
C LYS A 33 -20.86 1.05 1.52
N ILE A 34 -19.77 0.78 0.82
CA ILE A 34 -19.62 0.87 -0.63
C ILE A 34 -20.33 -0.32 -1.25
N HIS A 35 -21.41 -0.04 -1.97
CA HIS A 35 -22.10 -0.96 -2.85
C HIS A 35 -21.55 -0.79 -4.25
N SER A 36 -21.10 -1.89 -4.88
CA SER A 36 -20.69 -1.86 -6.28
C SER A 36 -21.83 -2.37 -7.15
N ARG A 37 -22.21 -1.61 -8.18
CA ARG A 37 -23.21 -2.02 -9.17
C ARG A 37 -22.63 -1.86 -10.57
N GLU A 38 -22.70 -2.93 -11.35
CA GLU A 38 -22.42 -2.87 -12.78
C GLU A 38 -23.63 -2.33 -13.53
N VAL A 39 -23.37 -1.37 -14.41
CA VAL A 39 -24.39 -0.70 -15.20
C VAL A 39 -23.87 -0.51 -16.62
N VAL A 40 -24.77 -0.59 -17.59
CA VAL A 40 -24.46 -0.20 -18.97
C VAL A 40 -25.01 1.18 -19.25
N VAL A 41 -24.16 2.03 -19.85
CA VAL A 41 -24.53 3.36 -20.30
C VAL A 41 -24.47 3.40 -21.83
N TYR A 42 -25.55 3.85 -22.45
CA TYR A 42 -25.66 4.01 -23.89
C TYR A 42 -25.53 5.47 -24.30
N THR A 43 -24.85 5.73 -25.42
CA THR A 43 -24.72 7.09 -25.97
C THR A 43 -24.49 7.11 -27.47
N ASN A 44 -24.86 8.21 -28.10
CA ASN A 44 -24.55 8.53 -29.50
C ASN A 44 -23.28 9.38 -29.65
N LEU A 45 -22.87 10.07 -28.58
CA LEU A 45 -21.67 10.90 -28.51
C LEU A 45 -20.82 10.46 -27.32
N LEU A 46 -19.60 9.99 -27.59
CA LEU A 46 -18.63 9.51 -26.62
C LEU A 46 -17.34 10.33 -26.72
N VAL A 47 -17.00 11.04 -25.65
CA VAL A 47 -15.73 11.76 -25.50
C VAL A 47 -14.89 11.06 -24.44
N LEU A 48 -13.71 10.57 -24.83
CA LEU A 48 -12.77 9.89 -23.92
C LEU A 48 -11.73 10.89 -23.38
N SER A 49 -11.67 11.00 -22.05
CA SER A 49 -10.75 11.86 -21.30
C SER A 49 -10.30 11.16 -20.00
N ALA A 50 -9.85 9.90 -20.10
CA ALA A 50 -9.48 9.06 -18.96
C ALA A 50 -7.97 9.09 -18.64
N GLY A 51 -7.27 10.17 -19.02
CA GLY A 51 -5.84 10.30 -18.98
C GLY A 51 -5.14 9.46 -20.05
N THR A 52 -3.85 9.76 -20.26
CA THR A 52 -3.01 9.07 -21.25
C THR A 52 -3.09 7.54 -21.18
N PHE A 53 -3.04 6.99 -19.96
CA PHE A 53 -3.09 5.55 -19.77
C PHE A 53 -4.50 4.97 -19.84
N GLY A 54 -5.50 5.64 -19.25
CA GLY A 54 -6.86 5.12 -19.17
C GLY A 54 -7.52 5.05 -20.55
N THR A 55 -7.45 6.14 -21.32
CA THR A 55 -8.02 6.17 -22.68
C THR A 55 -7.34 5.15 -23.58
N THR A 56 -6.00 5.13 -23.60
CA THR A 56 -5.24 4.15 -24.42
C THR A 56 -5.57 2.71 -24.02
N LYS A 57 -5.72 2.42 -22.71
CA LYS A 57 -6.09 1.08 -22.22
C LYS A 57 -7.49 0.68 -22.71
N LEU A 58 -8.48 1.54 -22.56
CA LEU A 58 -9.87 1.26 -22.98
C LEU A 58 -9.94 0.93 -24.48
N LEU A 59 -9.26 1.72 -25.32
CA LEU A 59 -9.22 1.49 -26.77
C LEU A 59 -8.48 0.19 -27.13
N LEU A 60 -7.34 -0.08 -26.50
CA LEU A 60 -6.61 -1.33 -26.73
C LEU A 60 -7.42 -2.55 -26.29
N GLN A 61 -8.17 -2.45 -25.19
CA GLN A 61 -9.03 -3.54 -24.69
C GLN A 61 -10.18 -3.78 -25.65
N ALA A 62 -10.85 -2.72 -26.09
CA ALA A 62 -11.90 -2.79 -27.10
C ALA A 62 -11.40 -3.42 -28.43
N GLN A 63 -10.20 -3.06 -28.87
CA GLN A 63 -9.58 -3.66 -30.04
C GLN A 63 -9.23 -5.14 -29.83
N MET A 64 -8.72 -5.50 -28.64
CA MET A 64 -8.38 -6.87 -28.30
C MET A 64 -9.60 -7.79 -28.25
N ARG A 65 -10.76 -7.28 -27.80
CA ARG A 65 -12.04 -8.00 -27.82
C ARG A 65 -12.67 -8.09 -29.21
N GLY A 66 -12.16 -7.32 -30.18
CA GLY A 66 -12.73 -7.23 -31.53
C GLY A 66 -13.98 -6.34 -31.62
N ASP A 67 -14.27 -5.55 -30.59
CA ASP A 67 -15.40 -4.60 -30.57
C ASP A 67 -15.17 -3.44 -31.55
N PHE A 68 -13.92 -3.02 -31.71
CA PHE A 68 -13.49 -1.95 -32.59
C PHE A 68 -12.19 -2.29 -33.31
N ALA A 69 -11.95 -1.63 -34.43
CA ALA A 69 -10.64 -1.60 -35.07
C ALA A 69 -10.13 -0.16 -35.09
N PHE A 70 -8.90 0.08 -34.62
CA PHE A 70 -8.30 1.41 -34.59
C PHE A 70 -7.05 1.48 -35.47
N SER A 71 -6.50 2.68 -35.60
CA SER A 71 -5.22 2.90 -36.27
C SER A 71 -4.12 2.00 -35.70
N ALA A 72 -3.22 1.54 -36.57
CA ALA A 72 -1.98 0.86 -36.17
C ALA A 72 -1.04 1.76 -35.33
N GLN A 73 -1.35 3.05 -35.18
CA GLN A 73 -0.65 3.99 -34.31
C GLN A 73 -1.16 3.99 -32.87
N LEU A 74 -2.28 3.30 -32.57
CA LEU A 74 -2.78 3.18 -31.20
C LEU A 74 -1.72 2.59 -30.27
N GLY A 75 -1.50 3.26 -29.15
CA GLY A 75 -0.47 2.96 -28.16
C GLY A 75 0.93 3.49 -28.49
N LYS A 76 1.17 4.03 -29.69
CA LYS A 76 2.50 4.55 -30.09
C LYS A 76 2.66 6.03 -29.76
N ARG A 77 3.88 6.53 -29.98
CA ARG A 77 4.28 7.92 -29.75
C ARG A 77 4.13 8.37 -28.30
N PHE A 78 4.25 7.46 -27.35
CA PHE A 78 4.22 7.81 -25.93
C PHE A 78 5.46 8.63 -25.56
N SER A 79 5.25 9.73 -24.85
CA SER A 79 6.27 10.65 -24.37
C SER A 79 6.15 10.83 -22.86
N GLY A 80 7.29 10.95 -22.19
CA GLY A 80 7.36 11.34 -20.79
C GLY A 80 7.63 12.84 -20.61
N ASN A 81 7.46 13.63 -21.69
CA ASN A 81 7.76 15.06 -21.75
C ASN A 81 9.21 15.42 -21.37
N ALA A 82 10.12 14.46 -21.52
CA ALA A 82 11.48 14.47 -20.97
C ALA A 82 11.57 14.91 -19.50
N ASP A 83 10.56 14.56 -18.70
CA ASP A 83 10.50 14.94 -17.29
C ASP A 83 11.74 14.43 -16.53
N ALA A 84 12.31 15.31 -15.70
CA ALA A 84 13.33 14.93 -14.74
C ALA A 84 13.24 15.77 -13.48
N ILE A 85 13.61 15.16 -12.35
CA ILE A 85 13.65 15.81 -11.05
C ILE A 85 15.04 15.66 -10.43
N ALA A 86 15.51 16.75 -9.82
CA ALA A 86 16.70 16.74 -8.98
C ALA A 86 16.50 17.64 -7.76
N VAL A 87 17.32 17.39 -6.73
CA VAL A 87 17.40 18.22 -5.55
C VAL A 87 18.84 18.68 -5.39
N SER A 88 19.03 20.00 -5.32
CA SER A 88 20.27 20.59 -4.80
C SER A 88 20.19 20.56 -3.29
N TYR A 89 20.67 19.48 -2.67
CA TYR A 89 20.44 19.17 -1.26
C TYR A 89 21.50 19.77 -0.32
N ASN A 90 21.05 20.42 0.76
CA ASN A 90 21.87 21.06 1.80
C ASN A 90 22.88 22.11 1.29
N GLY A 91 22.36 23.13 0.59
CA GLY A 91 23.14 24.25 0.11
C GLY A 91 23.58 25.24 1.20
N ARG A 92 24.22 26.33 0.75
CA ARG A 92 24.78 27.37 1.63
C ARG A 92 23.75 28.36 2.15
N LYS A 93 22.66 28.59 1.41
CA LYS A 93 21.61 29.55 1.76
C LYS A 93 20.34 28.82 2.16
N ARG A 94 19.62 29.39 3.14
CA ARG A 94 18.27 28.98 3.49
C ARG A 94 17.32 29.46 2.39
N LEU A 95 16.43 28.58 1.95
CA LEU A 95 15.48 28.78 0.86
C LEU A 95 14.02 28.66 1.30
N ASN A 96 13.75 28.18 2.51
CA ASN A 96 12.39 27.93 3.02
C ASN A 96 11.55 27.12 2.04
N SER A 97 12.09 26.01 1.54
CA SER A 97 11.48 25.21 0.49
C SER A 97 10.54 24.12 0.99
N ILE A 98 10.27 24.04 2.29
CA ILE A 98 9.29 23.12 2.88
C ILE A 98 7.91 23.78 2.87
N GLY A 99 6.92 23.13 2.25
CA GLY A 99 5.52 23.50 2.37
C GLY A 99 4.90 22.99 3.68
N TYR A 100 4.02 23.80 4.28
CA TYR A 100 3.34 23.50 5.56
C TYR A 100 1.83 23.19 5.41
N GLY A 101 1.34 23.07 4.17
CA GLY A 101 -0.06 22.71 3.92
C GLY A 101 -1.04 23.78 4.44
N VAL A 102 -2.00 23.36 5.26
CA VAL A 102 -3.03 24.23 5.86
C VAL A 102 -2.64 24.81 7.23
N GLU A 103 -1.46 24.48 7.75
CA GLU A 103 -0.99 24.98 9.04
C GLU A 103 -0.47 26.42 8.92
N GLU A 104 -0.94 27.32 9.80
CA GLU A 104 -0.34 28.64 9.96
C GLU A 104 1.03 28.49 10.62
N THR A 105 2.07 29.00 9.96
CA THR A 105 3.44 28.99 10.51
C THR A 105 4.07 30.36 10.38
N ASP A 106 5.01 30.68 11.28
CA ASP A 106 5.82 31.91 11.23
C ASP A 106 6.80 31.94 10.02
N TRP A 107 6.75 30.94 9.14
CA TRP A 107 7.71 30.73 8.05
C TRP A 107 7.07 30.92 6.68
N ASP A 108 7.53 31.93 5.95
CA ASP A 108 7.11 32.14 4.56
C ASP A 108 7.78 31.12 3.63
N VAL A 109 7.00 30.18 3.11
CA VAL A 109 7.34 29.35 1.95
C VAL A 109 6.85 30.06 0.68
N GLY A 110 7.73 30.20 -0.31
CA GLY A 110 7.36 30.77 -1.61
C GLY A 110 6.41 29.84 -2.41
N PRO A 111 5.69 30.35 -3.42
CA PRO A 111 4.88 29.52 -4.29
C PRO A 111 5.73 28.46 -4.99
N THR A 112 5.12 27.32 -5.34
CA THR A 112 5.78 26.32 -6.20
C THR A 112 5.79 26.82 -7.64
N ILE A 113 6.96 26.75 -8.29
CA ILE A 113 7.21 27.24 -9.66
C ILE A 113 7.00 28.76 -9.77
N THR A 114 8.09 29.51 -9.58
CA THR A 114 8.12 30.97 -9.70
C THR A 114 9.11 31.45 -10.76
N ALA A 115 10.11 30.63 -11.06
CA ALA A 115 11.18 30.95 -11.97
C ALA A 115 11.43 29.79 -12.93
N MET A 116 11.68 30.15 -14.20
CA MET A 116 12.07 29.20 -15.22
C MET A 116 13.38 29.60 -15.89
N ALA A 117 14.19 28.62 -16.25
CA ALA A 117 15.32 28.78 -17.15
C ALA A 117 15.06 27.99 -18.44
N ASP A 118 14.77 28.72 -19.53
CA ASP A 118 14.42 28.13 -20.82
C ASP A 118 15.66 27.89 -21.70
N PHE A 119 16.00 26.62 -21.90
CA PHE A 119 17.06 26.19 -22.82
C PHE A 119 16.51 25.47 -24.05
N ARG A 120 15.20 25.53 -24.32
CA ARG A 120 14.57 24.78 -25.41
C ARG A 120 15.05 25.22 -26.79
N ARG A 121 15.36 26.51 -26.94
CA ARG A 121 15.93 27.12 -28.16
C ARG A 121 17.45 26.97 -28.27
N VAL A 122 18.11 26.39 -27.28
CA VAL A 122 19.57 26.19 -27.30
C VAL A 122 19.91 24.83 -27.91
N PRO A 123 20.69 24.79 -29.01
CA PRO A 123 21.07 23.53 -29.66
C PRO A 123 21.69 22.53 -28.68
N GLY A 124 21.21 21.28 -28.72
CA GLY A 124 21.70 20.19 -27.87
C GLY A 124 21.29 20.24 -26.40
N ARG A 125 20.46 21.23 -25.98
CA ARG A 125 19.88 21.27 -24.63
C ARG A 125 18.41 20.89 -24.63
N ARG A 126 17.57 21.59 -25.40
CA ARG A 126 16.13 21.27 -25.62
C ARG A 126 15.33 20.96 -24.34
N HIS A 127 15.61 21.67 -23.24
CA HIS A 127 14.92 21.50 -21.95
C HIS A 127 14.62 22.85 -21.29
N LEU A 128 13.65 22.84 -20.38
CA LEU A 128 13.23 23.88 -19.47
C LEU A 128 13.56 23.40 -18.05
N ILE A 129 14.04 24.30 -17.18
CA ILE A 129 14.19 24.03 -15.74
C ILE A 129 13.26 24.96 -14.97
N GLU A 130 12.56 24.44 -13.98
CA GLU A 130 11.72 25.19 -13.05
C GLU A 130 12.12 24.92 -11.60
N ASP A 131 11.91 25.90 -10.73
CA ASP A 131 12.02 25.73 -9.28
C ASP A 131 10.76 25.10 -8.68
N ALA A 132 10.91 24.38 -7.56
CA ALA A 132 9.78 23.85 -6.82
C ALA A 132 10.06 23.81 -5.32
N ALA A 133 8.99 23.70 -4.53
CA ALA A 133 9.04 23.44 -3.10
C ALA A 133 8.73 21.96 -2.81
N PHE A 134 9.12 21.50 -1.61
CA PHE A 134 8.71 20.21 -1.08
C PHE A 134 7.26 20.30 -0.60
N PRO A 135 6.33 19.49 -1.13
CA PRO A 135 4.98 19.43 -0.58
C PRO A 135 5.03 18.82 0.83
N SER A 136 4.22 19.33 1.75
CA SER A 136 4.20 18.95 3.17
C SER A 136 4.14 17.42 3.38
N SER A 137 3.29 16.74 2.61
CA SER A 137 3.10 15.29 2.64
C SER A 137 4.35 14.47 2.33
N LEU A 138 5.34 15.05 1.62
CA LEU A 138 6.57 14.35 1.23
C LEU A 138 7.80 14.80 2.03
N VAL A 139 7.68 15.72 2.97
CA VAL A 139 8.83 16.29 3.69
C VAL A 139 9.55 15.21 4.52
N HIS A 140 8.81 14.37 5.24
CA HIS A 140 9.40 13.32 6.08
C HIS A 140 10.16 12.27 5.26
N SER A 141 9.53 11.77 4.20
CA SER A 141 10.14 10.78 3.31
C SER A 141 11.33 11.39 2.55
N SER A 142 11.21 12.63 2.07
CA SER A 142 12.29 13.36 1.39
C SER A 142 13.50 13.58 2.28
N GLY A 143 13.31 13.98 3.54
CA GLY A 143 14.40 14.23 4.49
C GLY A 143 15.23 12.99 4.75
N ARG A 144 14.57 11.82 4.90
CA ARG A 144 15.27 10.53 5.05
C ARG A 144 15.93 10.07 3.76
N LEU A 145 15.22 10.17 2.63
CA LEU A 145 15.69 9.71 1.33
C LEU A 145 16.96 10.44 0.89
N PHE A 146 17.00 11.78 1.07
CA PHE A 146 18.14 12.60 0.68
C PHE A 146 19.18 12.72 1.78
N GLY A 147 18.75 12.70 3.04
CA GLY A 147 19.65 12.86 4.18
C GLY A 147 20.51 11.64 4.46
N THR A 148 19.95 10.43 4.41
CA THR A 148 20.66 9.19 4.78
C THR A 148 21.95 8.98 3.99
N PRO A 149 21.96 9.11 2.64
CA PRO A 149 23.19 8.98 1.85
C PRO A 149 24.21 10.11 2.10
N ASN A 150 23.80 11.20 2.73
CA ASN A 150 24.63 12.38 3.00
C ASN A 150 25.04 12.52 4.48
N LEU A 151 24.69 11.58 5.36
CA LEU A 151 25.01 11.63 6.80
C LEU A 151 26.52 11.72 7.08
N TRP A 152 27.35 11.08 6.24
CA TRP A 152 28.81 11.10 6.35
C TRP A 152 29.43 12.52 6.27
N LYS A 153 28.67 13.50 5.77
CA LYS A 153 29.07 14.92 5.73
C LYS A 153 29.00 15.64 7.09
N GLY A 154 28.51 14.97 8.15
CA GLY A 154 28.55 15.48 9.52
C GLY A 154 27.71 16.74 9.78
N SER A 155 26.72 17.03 8.94
CA SER A 155 25.91 18.25 9.06
C SER A 155 24.74 18.07 10.02
N ARG A 156 24.63 18.94 11.04
CA ARG A 156 23.49 18.97 11.99
C ARG A 156 22.14 19.12 11.27
N ARG A 157 22.10 19.87 10.16
CA ARG A 157 20.92 20.05 9.30
C ARG A 157 20.47 18.74 8.66
N ILE A 158 21.41 17.94 8.15
CA ILE A 158 21.13 16.63 7.57
C ILE A 158 20.63 15.65 8.63
N TRP A 159 21.25 15.65 9.81
CA TRP A 159 20.78 14.83 10.94
C TRP A 159 19.34 15.16 11.35
N THR A 160 18.98 16.44 11.33
CA THR A 160 17.62 16.92 11.64
C THR A 160 16.60 16.36 10.63
N ASP A 161 16.92 16.39 9.33
CA ASP A 161 16.06 15.82 8.28
C ASP A 161 15.85 14.31 8.39
N VAL A 162 16.85 13.57 8.89
CA VAL A 162 16.77 12.11 8.99
C VAL A 162 16.02 11.67 10.25
N ILE A 163 16.29 12.31 11.39
CA ILE A 163 15.80 11.86 12.71
C ILE A 163 14.43 12.44 13.05
N LYS A 164 14.21 13.75 12.83
CA LYS A 164 13.03 14.44 13.35
C LYS A 164 11.76 14.01 12.61
N LYS A 165 10.67 13.83 13.35
CA LYS A 165 9.38 13.38 12.83
C LYS A 165 8.30 14.46 12.76
N GLU A 166 8.42 15.55 13.52
CA GLU A 166 7.50 16.69 13.40
C GLU A 166 7.93 17.63 12.26
N LEU A 167 6.96 18.18 11.54
CA LEU A 167 7.23 19.14 10.46
C LEU A 167 7.87 20.42 11.02
N ALA A 168 7.38 20.89 12.18
CA ALA A 168 7.94 22.03 12.92
C ALA A 168 9.42 21.83 13.30
N ASP A 169 9.84 20.60 13.61
CA ASP A 169 11.23 20.29 13.94
C ASP A 169 12.16 20.25 12.72
N LYS A 170 11.59 20.10 11.50
CA LYS A 170 12.35 20.07 10.24
C LYS A 170 12.60 21.45 9.65
N VAL A 171 12.07 22.49 10.27
CA VAL A 171 12.30 23.89 9.89
C VAL A 171 13.80 24.20 9.81
N GLU A 172 14.60 23.67 10.75
CA GLU A 172 16.06 23.85 10.80
C GLU A 172 16.82 22.74 10.04
N GLY A 173 16.09 21.88 9.34
CA GLY A 173 16.59 20.78 8.54
C GLY A 173 17.27 21.21 7.24
N ALA A 174 18.05 20.31 6.64
CA ALA A 174 18.74 20.57 5.39
C ALA A 174 17.78 20.76 4.19
N LEU A 175 16.56 20.25 4.27
CA LEU A 175 15.52 20.47 3.26
C LEU A 175 15.24 21.96 3.07
N ASN A 176 15.18 22.76 4.13
CA ASN A 176 15.04 24.22 4.02
C ASN A 176 16.27 24.95 3.48
N TYR A 177 17.36 24.23 3.23
CA TYR A 177 18.55 24.70 2.50
C TYR A 177 18.67 24.00 1.14
N SER A 178 17.61 23.34 0.68
CA SER A 178 17.59 22.54 -0.53
C SER A 178 16.62 23.10 -1.55
N GLN A 179 16.96 22.99 -2.84
CA GLN A 179 16.11 23.42 -3.95
C GLN A 179 15.67 22.20 -4.75
N VAL A 180 14.35 22.06 -4.97
CA VAL A 180 13.81 21.10 -5.95
C VAL A 180 13.89 21.74 -7.32
N TRP A 181 14.40 20.98 -8.28
CA TRP A 181 14.45 21.35 -9.68
C TRP A 181 13.62 20.37 -10.50
N LEU A 182 12.67 20.93 -11.23
CA LEU A 182 11.87 20.23 -12.22
C LEU A 182 12.46 20.52 -13.60
N ALA A 183 12.45 19.54 -14.48
CA ALA A 183 12.85 19.73 -15.86
C ALA A 183 11.87 19.05 -16.78
N MET A 184 11.61 19.72 -17.90
CA MET A 184 10.79 19.23 -19.01
C MET A 184 11.56 19.49 -20.29
N GLY A 185 11.30 18.75 -21.34
CA GLY A 185 12.02 18.94 -22.59
C GLY A 185 11.49 18.08 -23.72
N HIS A 186 12.25 18.02 -24.80
CA HIS A 186 11.85 17.22 -25.95
C HIS A 186 12.53 15.85 -25.97
N ASP A 187 11.76 14.82 -25.64
CA ASP A 187 12.15 13.43 -25.89
C ASP A 187 11.68 12.97 -27.28
N ALA A 188 12.10 11.78 -27.67
CA ALA A 188 11.80 11.20 -28.98
C ALA A 188 10.37 10.66 -29.11
N ALA A 189 9.55 10.71 -28.05
CA ALA A 189 8.23 10.06 -28.01
C ALA A 189 8.28 8.59 -28.48
N GLY A 190 9.32 7.86 -28.09
CA GLY A 190 9.59 6.51 -28.61
C GLY A 190 8.89 5.38 -27.84
N GLY A 191 8.05 5.73 -26.86
CA GLY A 191 7.36 4.74 -26.04
C GLY A 191 6.18 4.11 -26.75
N GLU A 192 5.90 2.85 -26.41
CA GLU A 192 4.77 2.10 -26.90
C GLU A 192 3.99 1.45 -25.76
N LEU A 193 2.72 1.81 -25.63
CA LEU A 193 1.74 1.23 -24.71
C LEU A 193 1.07 0.03 -25.39
N ARG A 194 1.10 -1.12 -24.72
CA ARG A 194 0.43 -2.34 -25.19
C ARG A 194 -0.22 -3.07 -24.03
N LEU A 195 -1.23 -3.88 -24.33
CA LEU A 195 -1.73 -4.84 -23.35
C LEU A 195 -0.85 -6.09 -23.33
N ASP A 196 -0.61 -6.62 -22.13
CA ASP A 196 -0.17 -8.01 -21.99
C ASP A 196 -1.36 -8.98 -22.14
N ARG A 197 -1.08 -10.28 -22.04
CA ARG A 197 -2.09 -11.34 -22.20
C ARG A 197 -3.18 -11.30 -21.11
N ALA A 198 -2.90 -10.69 -19.96
CA ALA A 198 -3.85 -10.52 -18.88
C ALA A 198 -4.64 -9.21 -19.00
N GLY A 199 -4.42 -8.42 -20.06
CA GLY A 199 -5.10 -7.14 -20.27
C GLY A 199 -4.52 -5.98 -19.46
N ASN A 200 -3.32 -6.12 -18.89
CA ASN A 200 -2.66 -5.02 -18.19
C ASN A 200 -1.87 -4.16 -19.17
N LEU A 201 -1.88 -2.85 -18.95
CA LEU A 201 -1.15 -1.89 -19.77
C LEU A 201 0.35 -1.93 -19.45
N GLN A 202 1.17 -2.09 -20.48
CA GLN A 202 2.63 -2.19 -20.41
C GLN A 202 3.26 -1.10 -21.27
N LEU A 203 4.20 -0.35 -20.72
CA LEU A 203 5.03 0.60 -21.47
C LEU A 203 6.33 -0.07 -21.93
N ARG A 204 6.56 -0.09 -23.24
CA ARG A 204 7.82 -0.51 -23.85
C ARG A 204 8.58 0.69 -24.38
N TRP A 205 9.74 0.97 -23.80
CA TRP A 205 10.64 2.00 -24.29
C TRP A 205 12.10 1.69 -23.98
N THR A 206 12.79 1.07 -24.94
CA THR A 206 14.22 0.77 -24.82
C THR A 206 15.04 2.04 -24.87
N GLY A 207 15.93 2.25 -23.90
CA GLY A 207 16.84 3.39 -23.88
C GLY A 207 16.18 4.74 -23.56
N ALA A 208 14.98 4.75 -22.97
CA ALA A 208 14.21 5.96 -22.68
C ALA A 208 15.05 7.07 -22.02
N GLY A 209 15.78 6.78 -20.93
CA GLY A 209 16.60 7.80 -20.23
C GLY A 209 18.05 7.93 -20.70
N ALA A 210 18.41 7.30 -21.81
CA ALA A 210 19.71 7.45 -22.48
C ALA A 210 19.69 8.53 -23.59
N GLN A 211 18.56 9.23 -23.76
CA GLN A 211 18.43 10.29 -24.75
C GLN A 211 19.21 11.55 -24.34
N GLN A 212 19.67 12.31 -25.34
CA GLN A 212 20.51 13.50 -25.16
C GLN A 212 19.88 14.56 -24.24
N VAL A 213 18.55 14.72 -24.24
CA VAL A 213 17.83 15.68 -23.40
C VAL A 213 18.02 15.39 -21.91
N TYR A 214 18.05 14.13 -21.50
CA TYR A 214 18.29 13.75 -20.11
C TYR A 214 19.74 14.02 -19.69
N ASP A 215 20.71 13.79 -20.57
CA ASP A 215 22.12 14.12 -20.30
C ASP A 215 22.38 15.62 -20.25
N ALA A 216 21.70 16.40 -21.10
CA ALA A 216 21.74 17.85 -21.03
C ALA A 216 21.15 18.35 -19.71
N THR A 217 20.01 17.82 -19.30
CA THR A 217 19.32 18.16 -18.05
C THR A 217 20.15 17.81 -16.81
N ARG A 218 20.73 16.59 -16.75
CA ARG A 218 21.64 16.17 -15.66
C ARG A 218 22.84 17.10 -15.52
N ARG A 219 23.43 17.56 -16.64
CA ARG A 219 24.54 18.53 -16.64
C ARG A 219 24.10 19.90 -16.13
N THR A 220 22.89 20.34 -16.45
CA THR A 220 22.32 21.59 -15.91
C THR A 220 22.10 21.48 -14.40
N PHE A 221 21.47 20.41 -13.91
CA PHE A 221 21.29 20.17 -12.47
C PHE A 221 22.61 20.12 -11.70
N ALA A 222 23.64 19.44 -12.23
CA ALA A 222 24.95 19.38 -11.59
C ALA A 222 25.59 20.77 -11.45
N LYS A 223 25.43 21.64 -12.45
CA LYS A 223 25.91 23.03 -12.39
C LYS A 223 25.16 23.85 -11.36
N LEU A 224 23.83 23.72 -11.30
CA LEU A 224 23.00 24.40 -10.30
C LEU A 224 23.38 24.00 -8.88
N ALA A 225 23.50 22.70 -8.61
CA ALA A 225 23.91 22.18 -7.30
C ALA A 225 25.32 22.66 -6.91
N HIS A 226 26.28 22.62 -7.85
CA HIS A 226 27.64 23.10 -7.62
C HIS A 226 27.67 24.59 -7.26
N PHE A 227 26.92 25.42 -7.99
CA PHE A 227 26.86 26.87 -7.78
C PHE A 227 26.40 27.23 -6.37
N VAL A 228 25.39 26.54 -5.83
CA VAL A 228 24.86 26.80 -4.48
C VAL A 228 25.60 26.02 -3.38
N GLY A 229 26.64 25.27 -3.73
CA GLY A 229 27.42 24.44 -2.80
C GLY A 229 26.62 23.30 -2.19
N ALA A 230 25.65 22.76 -2.94
CA ALA A 230 24.78 21.67 -2.50
C ALA A 230 25.20 20.32 -3.08
N SER A 231 24.66 19.26 -2.48
CA SER A 231 24.78 17.88 -2.95
C SER A 231 23.79 17.65 -4.09
N ASN A 232 24.26 17.21 -5.25
CA ASN A 232 23.37 16.92 -6.37
C ASN A 232 22.70 15.56 -6.18
N VAL A 233 21.39 15.56 -5.92
CA VAL A 233 20.57 14.36 -5.83
C VAL A 233 19.71 14.28 -7.08
N VAL A 234 19.96 13.31 -7.95
CA VAL A 234 19.28 13.17 -9.24
C VAL A 234 18.47 11.88 -9.23
N ASN A 235 17.23 11.94 -9.73
CA ASN A 235 16.32 10.80 -9.84
C ASN A 235 16.30 9.95 -8.54
N PRO A 236 15.51 10.34 -7.52
CA PRO A 236 15.49 9.70 -6.22
C PRO A 236 15.27 8.17 -6.26
N ARG A 237 14.57 7.65 -7.27
CA ARG A 237 14.36 6.20 -7.49
C ARG A 237 15.63 5.44 -7.88
N THR A 238 16.65 6.13 -8.40
CA THR A 238 17.95 5.51 -8.72
C THR A 238 18.89 5.43 -7.51
N GLN A 239 18.62 6.20 -6.45
CA GLN A 239 19.36 6.10 -5.19
C GLN A 239 18.79 5.01 -4.26
N SER A 240 17.54 4.59 -4.46
CA SER A 240 16.86 3.60 -3.63
C SER A 240 17.08 2.14 -4.06
N ASN A 241 17.72 1.85 -5.20
CA ASN A 241 17.86 0.48 -5.72
C ASN A 241 19.27 0.16 -6.24
N ILE A 242 20.11 -0.46 -5.40
CA ILE A 242 21.44 -0.99 -5.76
C ILE A 242 21.35 -2.22 -6.71
N PHE A 243 20.19 -2.88 -6.78
CA PHE A 243 20.01 -4.15 -7.52
C PHE A 243 19.30 -4.05 -8.87
N THR A 244 18.68 -2.91 -9.22
CA THR A 244 18.06 -2.75 -10.54
C THR A 244 19.07 -2.25 -11.57
N ARG A 245 19.23 -3.01 -12.66
CA ARG A 245 20.17 -2.76 -13.76
C ARG A 245 19.87 -1.49 -14.59
N ASN A 246 18.82 -0.72 -14.28
CA ASN A 246 18.38 0.41 -15.10
C ASN A 246 18.54 1.75 -14.38
N LYS A 247 19.76 2.28 -14.41
CA LYS A 247 20.10 3.65 -13.96
C LYS A 247 19.51 4.76 -14.86
N SER A 248 18.67 4.38 -15.84
CA SER A 248 18.25 5.23 -16.96
C SER A 248 16.75 5.13 -17.26
N THR A 249 15.90 4.71 -16.30
CA THR A 249 14.45 4.82 -16.46
C THR A 249 13.99 6.23 -16.08
N PRO A 250 13.42 7.02 -17.01
CA PRO A 250 12.87 8.34 -16.70
C PRO A 250 11.69 8.23 -15.72
N ILE A 251 11.46 9.30 -14.96
CA ILE A 251 10.23 9.49 -14.20
C ILE A 251 9.46 10.56 -14.94
N THR A 252 8.16 10.34 -15.14
CA THR A 252 7.28 11.36 -15.72
C THR A 252 6.06 11.55 -14.85
N VAL A 253 5.64 12.80 -14.73
CA VAL A 253 4.34 13.25 -14.22
C VAL A 253 3.49 13.85 -15.34
N HIS A 254 4.05 13.97 -16.53
CA HIS A 254 3.43 14.45 -17.76
C HIS A 254 3.41 13.34 -18.83
N PRO A 255 2.72 12.20 -18.61
CA PRO A 255 2.55 11.19 -19.64
C PRO A 255 1.72 11.76 -20.79
N LEU A 256 2.22 11.67 -22.01
CA LEU A 256 1.58 12.17 -23.24
C LEU A 256 1.63 11.08 -24.33
N GLY A 257 0.79 11.21 -25.35
CA GLY A 257 0.76 10.29 -26.50
C GLY A 257 0.07 8.95 -26.22
N GLY A 258 0.02 8.06 -27.20
CA GLY A 258 -0.77 6.83 -27.16
C GLY A 258 -1.98 6.88 -28.10
N CYS A 259 -2.55 8.07 -28.33
CA CYS A 259 -3.65 8.31 -29.26
C CYS A 259 -3.31 9.47 -30.21
N CYS A 260 -2.06 9.51 -30.70
CA CYS A 260 -1.49 10.71 -31.33
C CYS A 260 -2.33 11.28 -32.47
N MET A 261 -2.45 12.61 -32.48
CA MET A 261 -3.06 13.39 -33.55
C MET A 261 -2.21 13.39 -34.81
N ALA A 262 -2.84 13.27 -35.98
CA ALA A 262 -2.19 13.41 -37.29
C ALA A 262 -3.19 13.81 -38.38
N ASP A 263 -2.68 14.12 -39.58
CA ASP A 263 -3.49 14.48 -40.76
C ASP A 263 -4.23 13.28 -41.37
N ASP A 264 -3.83 12.05 -41.04
CA ASP A 264 -4.46 10.81 -41.52
C ASP A 264 -4.28 9.63 -40.55
N ILE A 265 -4.98 8.52 -40.82
CA ILE A 265 -4.98 7.30 -40.02
C ILE A 265 -3.64 6.53 -40.06
N GLU A 266 -2.85 6.67 -41.12
CA GLU A 266 -1.56 5.97 -41.24
C GLU A 266 -0.56 6.52 -40.22
N HIS A 267 -0.69 7.80 -39.89
CA HIS A 267 0.22 8.55 -39.01
C HIS A 267 -0.35 8.86 -37.62
N GLY A 268 -1.66 8.69 -37.39
CA GLY A 268 -2.28 8.96 -36.09
C GLY A 268 -3.56 8.17 -35.79
N VAL A 269 -4.07 8.37 -34.58
CA VAL A 269 -5.31 7.78 -34.07
C VAL A 269 -6.49 8.74 -34.21
N VAL A 270 -6.22 10.05 -34.07
CA VAL A 270 -7.22 11.11 -34.18
C VAL A 270 -6.79 12.18 -35.17
N ASP A 271 -7.77 12.91 -35.69
CA ASP A 271 -7.53 14.12 -36.46
C ASP A 271 -7.31 15.35 -35.58
N HIS A 272 -7.15 16.52 -36.20
CA HIS A 272 -6.93 17.80 -35.50
C HIS A 272 -8.06 18.21 -34.53
N ALA A 273 -9.21 17.55 -34.59
CA ALA A 273 -10.40 17.82 -33.78
C ALA A 273 -10.55 16.80 -32.65
N GLY A 274 -9.67 15.82 -32.55
CA GLY A 274 -9.79 14.71 -31.61
C GLY A 274 -10.78 13.62 -32.08
N ARG A 275 -11.26 13.66 -33.33
CA ARG A 275 -12.16 12.60 -33.86
C ARG A 275 -11.34 11.35 -34.18
N VAL A 276 -11.83 10.20 -33.73
CA VAL A 276 -11.10 8.93 -33.91
C VAL A 276 -11.23 8.43 -35.34
N TYR A 277 -10.11 8.17 -36.01
CA TYR A 277 -10.11 7.64 -37.37
C TYR A 277 -10.72 6.24 -37.45
N HIS A 278 -11.48 6.00 -38.51
CA HIS A 278 -12.08 4.70 -38.81
C HIS A 278 -11.24 3.96 -39.87
N PRO A 279 -10.82 2.69 -39.66
CA PRO A 279 -9.99 1.95 -40.63
C PRO A 279 -10.58 1.80 -42.03
N ALA A 280 -11.91 1.81 -42.17
CA ALA A 280 -12.59 1.80 -43.47
C ALA A 280 -12.67 3.18 -44.15
N GLY A 281 -12.04 4.21 -43.58
CA GLY A 281 -12.05 5.60 -44.07
C GLY A 281 -12.94 6.52 -43.22
N GLY A 282 -12.56 7.80 -43.14
CA GLY A 282 -13.24 8.81 -42.32
C GLY A 282 -12.96 8.64 -40.82
N VAL A 283 -13.96 8.96 -39.99
CA VAL A 283 -13.90 8.92 -38.52
C VAL A 283 -15.08 8.11 -37.96
N TYR A 284 -14.95 7.59 -36.75
CA TYR A 284 -16.06 7.03 -36.00
C TYR A 284 -17.04 8.15 -35.63
N PRO A 285 -18.32 8.12 -36.09
CA PRO A 285 -19.27 9.20 -35.86
C PRO A 285 -19.59 9.37 -34.36
N GLY A 286 -19.36 10.55 -33.80
CA GLY A 286 -19.59 10.80 -32.38
C GLY A 286 -18.56 10.18 -31.43
N LEU A 287 -17.40 9.70 -31.90
CA LEU A 287 -16.30 9.24 -31.02
C LEU A 287 -15.11 10.19 -31.06
N TYR A 288 -14.82 10.78 -29.91
CA TYR A 288 -13.76 11.75 -29.71
C TYR A 288 -12.80 11.33 -28.58
N ILE A 289 -11.55 11.79 -28.68
CA ILE A 289 -10.56 11.73 -27.61
C ILE A 289 -10.11 13.17 -27.32
N SER A 290 -10.09 13.54 -26.05
CA SER A 290 -9.77 14.90 -25.59
C SER A 290 -8.93 14.83 -24.31
N ASP A 291 -7.66 14.47 -24.45
CA ASP A 291 -6.69 14.37 -23.34
C ASP A 291 -5.24 14.52 -23.84
N GLY A 292 -4.25 14.37 -22.96
CA GLY A 292 -2.83 14.39 -23.30
C GLY A 292 -2.35 13.23 -24.18
N ASP A 293 -3.15 12.19 -24.37
CA ASP A 293 -2.83 11.08 -25.29
C ASP A 293 -2.85 11.49 -26.77
N ILE A 294 -3.57 12.55 -27.13
CA ILE A 294 -3.59 13.05 -28.51
C ILE A 294 -2.35 13.86 -28.86
N CYS A 295 -1.56 14.30 -27.87
CA CYS A 295 -0.29 14.97 -28.09
C CYS A 295 0.65 14.03 -28.88
N ASP A 296 1.11 14.50 -30.03
CA ASP A 296 1.94 13.69 -30.93
C ASP A 296 3.41 13.62 -30.47
N THR A 297 3.85 14.55 -29.61
CA THR A 297 5.16 14.56 -28.99
C THR A 297 5.15 15.31 -27.66
N SER A 298 6.29 15.28 -26.96
CA SER A 298 6.60 16.16 -25.84
C SER A 298 6.32 17.64 -26.15
N VAL A 299 5.56 18.29 -25.26
CA VAL A 299 5.38 19.75 -25.26
C VAL A 299 6.67 20.46 -24.83
N GLY A 300 7.48 19.81 -24.00
CA GLY A 300 8.72 20.35 -23.44
C GLY A 300 8.50 21.42 -22.37
N ALA A 301 7.26 21.56 -21.89
CA ALA A 301 6.83 22.39 -20.77
C ALA A 301 5.60 21.72 -20.12
N ASN A 302 5.05 22.32 -19.07
CA ASN A 302 3.87 21.83 -18.37
C ASN A 302 2.70 21.77 -19.36
N PRO A 303 2.14 20.58 -19.63
CA PRO A 303 1.26 20.39 -20.78
C PRO A 303 -0.18 20.83 -20.54
N SER A 304 -0.60 21.17 -19.30
CA SER A 304 -2.03 21.32 -18.98
C SER A 304 -2.74 22.38 -19.84
N LEU A 305 -2.12 23.52 -20.10
CA LEU A 305 -2.71 24.56 -20.97
C LEU A 305 -2.74 24.15 -22.44
N THR A 306 -1.80 23.31 -22.89
CA THR A 306 -1.84 22.74 -24.25
C THR A 306 -2.97 21.73 -24.36
N ILE A 307 -3.13 20.86 -23.37
CA ILE A 307 -4.24 19.90 -23.30
C ILE A 307 -5.58 20.64 -23.24
N ALA A 308 -5.69 21.71 -22.44
CA ALA A 308 -6.89 22.55 -22.37
C ALA A 308 -7.22 23.20 -23.72
N ALA A 309 -6.24 23.78 -24.41
CA ALA A 309 -6.47 24.38 -25.73
C ALA A 309 -6.92 23.36 -26.79
N LEU A 310 -6.38 22.13 -26.72
CA LEU A 310 -6.82 21.04 -27.59
C LEU A 310 -8.23 20.57 -27.23
N ALA A 311 -8.55 20.46 -25.94
CA ALA A 311 -9.89 20.11 -25.47
C ALA A 311 -10.94 21.15 -25.86
N GLU A 312 -10.62 22.45 -25.78
CA GLU A 312 -11.48 23.54 -26.26
C GLU A 312 -11.74 23.40 -27.76
N ARG A 313 -10.69 23.12 -28.55
CA ARG A 313 -10.84 22.86 -30.00
C ARG A 313 -11.73 21.65 -30.26
N THR A 314 -11.59 20.56 -29.51
CA THR A 314 -12.46 19.39 -29.64
C THR A 314 -13.90 19.74 -29.29
N ALA A 315 -14.13 20.50 -28.21
CA ALA A 315 -15.46 20.95 -27.82
C ALA A 315 -16.13 21.82 -28.90
N ASP A 316 -15.41 22.76 -29.52
CA ASP A 316 -15.91 23.55 -30.65
C ASP A 316 -16.37 22.66 -31.81
N GLN A 317 -15.65 21.58 -32.08
CA GLN A 317 -15.96 20.65 -33.17
C GLN A 317 -17.17 19.77 -32.83
N VAL A 318 -17.31 19.36 -31.58
CA VAL A 318 -18.51 18.67 -31.09
C VAL A 318 -19.72 19.60 -31.24
N ILE A 319 -19.62 20.86 -30.80
CA ILE A 319 -20.72 21.84 -30.88
C ILE A 319 -21.11 22.13 -32.33
N ALA A 320 -20.13 22.26 -33.23
CA ALA A 320 -20.37 22.64 -34.61
C ALA A 320 -20.97 21.50 -35.47
N ASN A 321 -20.61 20.25 -35.19
CA ASN A 321 -20.91 19.13 -36.10
C ASN A 321 -21.82 18.05 -35.49
N ASP A 322 -21.75 17.84 -34.18
CA ASP A 322 -22.27 16.62 -33.53
C ASP A 322 -23.18 16.95 -32.32
N LEU A 323 -23.55 18.22 -32.12
CA LEU A 323 -24.39 18.66 -31.01
C LEU A 323 -25.81 18.08 -31.08
N ASP A 324 -26.29 17.79 -32.28
CA ASP A 324 -27.56 17.11 -32.51
C ASP A 324 -27.56 15.66 -32.05
N LEU A 325 -26.40 15.00 -31.94
CA LEU A 325 -26.28 13.66 -31.35
C LEU A 325 -26.60 13.64 -29.85
N LEU A 326 -26.70 14.80 -29.19
CA LEU A 326 -27.15 14.96 -27.81
C LEU A 326 -28.68 15.15 -27.67
N ARG A 327 -29.43 15.34 -28.78
CA ARG A 327 -30.78 15.93 -28.75
C ARG A 327 -31.95 14.96 -28.59
N ASP A 328 -31.73 13.68 -28.40
CA ASP A 328 -32.81 12.76 -28.01
C ASP A 328 -32.79 12.54 -26.49
N ASP A 329 -33.86 12.99 -25.82
CA ASP A 329 -34.15 12.93 -24.38
C ASP A 329 -34.23 11.51 -23.80
N ALA A 330 -33.17 10.73 -23.96
CA ALA A 330 -32.93 9.59 -23.09
C ALA A 330 -32.11 10.08 -21.91
N LEU A 331 -32.81 10.41 -20.83
CA LEU A 331 -32.28 10.24 -19.47
C LEU A 331 -31.39 9.00 -19.47
N LEU A 332 -30.09 9.15 -19.21
CA LEU A 332 -29.11 8.08 -18.95
C LEU A 332 -29.81 6.87 -18.35
N SER A 333 -30.24 5.94 -19.20
CA SER A 333 -31.01 4.79 -18.73
C SER A 333 -29.96 3.81 -18.24
N LEU A 334 -29.68 3.90 -16.94
CA LEU A 334 -28.89 2.94 -16.20
C LEU A 334 -29.63 1.59 -16.29
N HIS A 335 -29.35 0.82 -17.34
CA HIS A 335 -29.89 -0.51 -17.49
C HIS A 335 -29.03 -1.45 -16.66
N GLU A 336 -29.65 -2.14 -15.70
CA GLU A 336 -29.00 -3.22 -14.97
C GLU A 336 -28.67 -4.35 -15.95
N VAL A 337 -27.43 -4.81 -15.91
CA VAL A 337 -27.00 -6.00 -16.66
C VAL A 337 -27.78 -7.19 -16.08
N PRO A 338 -28.51 -7.98 -16.90
CA PRO A 338 -29.09 -9.23 -16.44
C PRO A 338 -27.96 -10.11 -15.88
N GLN A 339 -28.09 -10.55 -14.62
CA GLN A 339 -27.10 -11.43 -14.00
C GLN A 339 -26.89 -12.65 -14.90
N ARG A 340 -25.66 -12.82 -15.41
CA ARG A 340 -25.26 -14.06 -16.10
C ARG A 340 -25.40 -15.20 -15.10
N THR A 341 -26.02 -16.29 -15.53
CA THR A 341 -26.13 -17.48 -14.69
C THR A 341 -24.75 -18.11 -14.49
N ALA A 342 -24.54 -18.76 -13.35
CA ALA A 342 -23.28 -19.46 -13.05
C ALA A 342 -22.88 -20.49 -14.14
N GLU A 343 -23.86 -20.97 -14.91
CA GLU A 343 -23.67 -21.90 -16.01
C GLU A 343 -23.06 -21.25 -17.26
N GLU A 344 -23.39 -19.99 -17.57
CA GLU A 344 -22.81 -19.25 -18.71
C GLU A 344 -21.36 -18.84 -18.45
N ILE A 345 -21.03 -18.55 -17.18
CA ILE A 345 -19.65 -18.25 -16.74
C ILE A 345 -18.77 -19.51 -16.81
N ALA A 346 -19.35 -20.68 -16.50
CA ALA A 346 -18.65 -21.96 -16.58
C ALA A 346 -18.36 -22.41 -18.03
N ALA A 347 -19.21 -22.03 -18.99
CA ALA A 347 -19.11 -22.47 -20.37
C ALA A 347 -17.94 -21.84 -21.16
N ASP A 348 -17.50 -20.63 -20.81
CA ASP A 348 -16.47 -19.89 -21.56
C ASP A 348 -15.06 -19.95 -20.91
N GLY A 349 -14.97 -20.28 -19.62
CA GLY A 349 -13.70 -20.25 -18.84
C GLY A 349 -13.07 -21.60 -18.50
N GLY A 350 -13.76 -22.72 -18.72
CA GLY A 350 -13.51 -23.96 -17.98
C GLY A 350 -12.28 -24.81 -18.31
N SER A 351 -11.54 -24.57 -19.39
CA SER A 351 -10.53 -25.57 -19.84
C SER A 351 -9.11 -25.08 -20.12
N ARG A 352 -8.77 -23.80 -19.93
CA ARG A 352 -7.39 -23.31 -20.23
C ARG A 352 -6.66 -22.63 -19.07
N HIS A 353 -7.37 -22.07 -18.09
CA HIS A 353 -6.72 -21.37 -16.97
C HIS A 353 -6.10 -22.33 -15.93
N ASN A 354 -6.66 -23.53 -15.74
CA ASN A 354 -6.20 -24.46 -14.70
C ASN A 354 -4.96 -25.30 -15.09
N GLU A 355 -4.63 -25.43 -16.38
CA GLU A 355 -3.42 -26.17 -16.80
C GLU A 355 -2.16 -25.29 -16.88
N GLU A 356 -2.29 -23.99 -17.13
CA GLU A 356 -1.12 -23.09 -17.20
C GLU A 356 -0.62 -22.61 -15.83
N ALA A 357 -1.51 -22.45 -14.83
CA ALA A 357 -1.10 -22.16 -13.45
C ALA A 357 -0.16 -23.25 -12.88
N ARG A 358 -0.34 -24.51 -13.29
CA ARG A 358 0.55 -25.63 -12.93
C ARG A 358 1.87 -25.66 -13.71
N ARG A 359 2.01 -24.94 -14.83
CA ARG A 359 3.24 -24.91 -15.66
C ARG A 359 4.13 -23.69 -15.41
N VAL A 360 3.61 -22.57 -14.92
CA VAL A 360 4.39 -21.34 -14.66
C VAL A 360 5.28 -21.46 -13.40
N GLY A 361 5.02 -22.41 -12.50
CA GLY A 361 5.78 -22.63 -11.27
C GLY A 361 7.20 -23.22 -11.38
N ARG A 362 7.83 -23.28 -12.56
CA ARG A 362 9.10 -24.03 -12.74
C ARG A 362 10.40 -23.28 -13.11
N PRO A 363 10.46 -21.96 -13.39
CA PRO A 363 11.76 -21.27 -13.50
C PRO A 363 12.11 -20.33 -12.33
N MET A 364 11.18 -20.01 -11.41
CA MET A 364 11.43 -19.05 -10.31
C MET A 364 12.15 -19.64 -9.08
N SER A 365 12.24 -20.96 -8.95
CA SER A 365 12.79 -21.62 -7.74
C SER A 365 14.28 -21.34 -7.49
N ARG A 366 15.07 -21.02 -8.52
CA ARG A 366 16.52 -20.75 -8.37
C ARG A 366 16.85 -19.31 -7.99
N LEU A 367 16.07 -18.33 -8.45
CA LEU A 367 16.28 -16.91 -8.13
C LEU A 367 15.68 -16.53 -6.77
N ALA A 368 14.51 -17.08 -6.42
CA ALA A 368 13.94 -16.91 -5.07
C ALA A 368 14.84 -17.59 -4.02
N GLY A 369 15.37 -18.78 -4.32
CA GLY A 369 16.35 -19.46 -3.46
C GLY A 369 17.63 -18.64 -3.26
N LEU A 370 18.15 -17.97 -4.31
CA LEU A 370 19.34 -17.12 -4.18
C LEU A 370 19.08 -15.86 -3.36
N LEU A 371 17.89 -15.25 -3.48
CA LEU A 371 17.48 -14.06 -2.72
C LEU A 371 17.27 -14.39 -1.25
N VAL A 372 16.63 -15.53 -0.94
CA VAL A 372 16.49 -16.05 0.42
C VAL A 372 17.85 -16.35 1.03
N VAL A 373 18.76 -16.97 0.28
CA VAL A 373 20.15 -17.19 0.74
C VAL A 373 20.88 -15.87 0.98
N LEU A 374 20.71 -14.86 0.12
CA LEU A 374 21.31 -13.53 0.30
C LEU A 374 20.75 -12.77 1.51
N LEU A 375 19.43 -12.81 1.73
CA LEU A 375 18.77 -12.22 2.89
C LEU A 375 19.19 -12.93 4.18
N LEU A 376 19.24 -14.27 4.18
CA LEU A 376 19.76 -15.07 5.30
C LEU A 376 21.26 -14.81 5.55
N SER A 377 22.04 -14.58 4.49
CA SER A 377 23.47 -14.21 4.60
C SER A 377 23.65 -12.84 5.24
N LEU A 378 22.80 -11.87 4.89
CA LEU A 378 22.76 -10.54 5.51
C LEU A 378 22.33 -10.61 6.98
N VAL A 379 21.39 -11.50 7.33
CA VAL A 379 20.98 -11.77 8.72
C VAL A 379 22.11 -12.44 9.50
N LEU A 380 22.81 -13.42 8.92
CA LEU A 380 24.00 -14.05 9.55
C LEU A 380 25.14 -13.05 9.73
N LEU A 381 25.36 -12.16 8.76
CA LEU A 381 26.36 -11.10 8.87
C LEU A 381 25.99 -10.10 9.97
N HIS A 382 24.71 -9.77 10.14
CA HIS A 382 24.22 -8.91 11.23
C HIS A 382 24.27 -9.62 12.59
N ALA A 383 23.93 -10.92 12.66
CA ALA A 383 24.04 -11.74 13.87
C ALA A 383 25.50 -11.90 14.34
N LEU A 384 26.47 -11.79 13.44
CA LEU A 384 27.91 -11.72 13.76
C LEU A 384 28.34 -10.34 14.31
N PHE A 385 27.52 -9.30 14.15
CA PHE A 385 27.73 -7.95 14.71
C PHE A 385 26.77 -7.59 15.86
N ASP A 386 25.73 -8.39 16.11
CA ASP A 386 24.95 -8.35 17.35
C ASP A 386 25.82 -8.90 18.48
N SER A 387 26.57 -8.01 19.13
CA SER A 387 27.02 -8.27 20.48
C SER A 387 25.78 -8.47 21.35
N PRO A 388 25.71 -9.49 22.22
CA PRO A 388 24.59 -9.64 23.14
C PRO A 388 24.44 -8.32 23.89
N SER A 389 23.35 -7.60 23.60
CA SER A 389 23.00 -6.39 24.32
C SER A 389 22.91 -6.80 25.78
N GLN A 390 23.78 -6.20 26.60
CA GLN A 390 23.78 -6.43 28.03
C GLN A 390 22.37 -6.23 28.55
N THR A 391 21.86 -7.30 29.14
CA THR A 391 20.60 -7.38 29.85
C THR A 391 20.51 -6.22 30.83
N VAL A 392 19.62 -5.27 30.55
CA VAL A 392 19.13 -4.25 31.47
C VAL A 392 17.61 -4.40 31.45
N LEU A 393 16.87 -4.59 32.54
CA LEU A 393 17.17 -5.04 33.89
C LEU A 393 15.82 -5.50 34.47
N ALA A 394 15.85 -6.54 35.30
CA ALA A 394 14.75 -6.99 36.14
C ALA A 394 14.47 -5.96 37.25
N GLY A 395 13.92 -4.80 36.90
CA GLY A 395 13.52 -3.74 37.83
C GLY A 395 12.17 -3.17 37.44
N ALA A 396 11.26 -3.06 38.42
CA ALA A 396 9.94 -2.46 38.23
C ALA A 396 10.07 -1.03 37.69
N ILE A 397 9.45 -0.76 36.53
CA ILE A 397 9.36 0.59 35.98
C ILE A 397 8.23 1.29 36.74
N PRO A 398 8.46 2.48 37.33
CA PRO A 398 7.40 3.20 38.04
C PRO A 398 6.24 3.52 37.09
N SER A 399 5.00 3.30 37.55
CA SER A 399 3.73 3.68 36.88
C SER A 399 3.71 5.12 36.33
N ALA A 400 4.56 6.00 36.88
CA ALA A 400 4.77 7.38 36.43
C ALA A 400 5.38 7.56 35.02
N ALA A 401 5.68 6.48 34.27
CA ALA A 401 6.20 6.53 32.90
C ALA A 401 5.12 6.74 31.81
N LEU A 402 3.84 6.60 32.16
CA LEU A 402 2.72 6.91 31.27
C LEU A 402 2.31 8.37 31.44
N SER A 403 2.52 9.18 30.41
CA SER A 403 1.91 10.52 30.34
C SER A 403 0.55 10.41 29.66
N ALA A 404 -0.53 10.70 30.38
CA ALA A 404 -1.84 10.92 29.77
C ALA A 404 -1.78 12.22 28.96
N THR A 405 -1.94 12.12 27.63
CA THR A 405 -2.08 13.29 26.76
C THR A 405 -3.56 13.59 26.53
N ALA A 406 -3.94 14.83 26.81
CA ALA A 406 -5.28 15.33 26.52
C ALA A 406 -5.54 15.33 25.00
N GLN A 407 -6.70 14.80 24.61
CA GLN A 407 -7.33 14.92 23.30
C GLN A 407 -6.49 14.46 22.09
N MET A 408 -6.27 13.15 21.98
CA MET A 408 -6.20 12.51 20.68
C MET A 408 -7.58 11.94 20.36
N SER A 409 -8.14 12.32 19.21
CA SER A 409 -9.40 11.75 18.71
C SER A 409 -9.16 10.28 18.36
N ALA A 410 -9.52 9.35 19.25
CA ALA A 410 -9.53 7.94 18.92
C ALA A 410 -10.63 7.66 17.88
N VAL A 411 -10.29 6.95 16.81
CA VAL A 411 -11.25 6.50 15.79
C VAL A 411 -12.21 5.46 16.37
N VAL A 412 -11.74 4.68 17.36
CA VAL A 412 -12.54 3.68 18.09
C VAL A 412 -13.18 4.33 19.33
N PRO A 413 -14.52 4.33 19.46
CA PRO A 413 -15.22 4.92 20.60
C PRO A 413 -14.81 4.28 21.94
N GLY A 414 -14.34 5.11 22.87
CA GLY A 414 -13.93 4.70 24.22
C GLY A 414 -12.49 4.18 24.33
N LEU A 415 -11.73 4.14 23.24
CA LEU A 415 -10.33 3.74 23.26
C LEU A 415 -9.47 4.86 23.86
N GLU A 416 -8.88 4.61 25.02
CA GLU A 416 -7.95 5.52 25.68
C GLU A 416 -6.56 5.38 25.07
N LEU A 417 -6.00 6.47 24.55
CA LEU A 417 -4.66 6.50 23.98
C LEU A 417 -3.65 7.08 24.97
N ARG A 418 -2.54 6.39 25.15
CA ARG A 418 -1.41 6.77 26.01
C ARG A 418 -0.09 6.69 25.24
N MET A 419 0.89 7.45 25.71
CA MET A 419 2.26 7.43 25.17
C MET A 419 3.22 6.83 26.20
N LEU A 420 3.95 5.80 25.80
CA LEU A 420 4.85 5.02 26.65
C LEU A 420 6.30 5.21 26.22
N ASP A 421 7.17 5.55 27.17
CA ASP A 421 8.60 5.70 26.94
C ASP A 421 9.29 4.33 26.81
N VAL A 422 10.01 4.10 25.70
CA VAL A 422 10.66 2.82 25.39
C VAL A 422 12.16 2.78 25.70
N ARG A 423 12.71 3.80 26.38
CA ARG A 423 14.15 3.85 26.71
C ARG A 423 14.62 2.69 27.58
N ALA A 424 13.72 2.04 28.32
CA ALA A 424 14.00 0.81 29.06
C ALA A 424 14.38 -0.36 28.14
N ILE A 425 13.84 -0.41 26.93
CA ILE A 425 14.18 -1.44 25.92
C ILE A 425 15.36 -0.96 25.07
N LYS A 426 15.43 0.34 24.77
CA LYS A 426 16.42 0.89 23.85
C LYS A 426 16.93 2.23 24.37
N ILE A 427 18.04 2.19 25.10
CA ILE A 427 18.64 3.31 25.86
C ILE A 427 18.81 4.59 25.02
N ASN A 428 19.07 4.45 23.71
CA ASN A 428 19.26 5.57 22.78
C ASN A 428 18.07 5.81 21.83
N ALA A 429 16.92 5.16 22.01
CA ALA A 429 15.74 5.40 21.19
C ALA A 429 15.03 6.70 21.61
N PRO A 430 14.97 7.74 20.76
CA PRO A 430 14.12 8.89 21.03
C PRO A 430 12.65 8.54 20.79
N GLY A 431 11.78 9.13 21.62
CA GLY A 431 10.32 9.19 21.44
C GLY A 431 9.50 8.14 22.19
N GLN A 432 8.19 8.14 21.97
CA GLN A 432 7.22 7.37 22.75
C GLN A 432 6.37 6.46 21.85
N MET A 433 6.03 5.28 22.35
CA MET A 433 5.18 4.28 21.71
C MET A 433 3.73 4.55 22.07
N ARG A 434 2.84 4.51 21.07
CA ARG A 434 1.40 4.68 21.29
C ARG A 434 0.81 3.38 21.81
N VAL A 435 0.06 3.47 22.89
CA VAL A 435 -0.64 2.38 23.56
C VAL A 435 -2.13 2.73 23.64
N GLY A 436 -2.99 1.79 23.26
CA GLY A 436 -4.45 1.91 23.34
C GLY A 436 -5.01 0.99 24.41
N ILE A 437 -5.93 1.49 25.23
CA ILE A 437 -6.63 0.72 26.26
C ILE A 437 -8.13 0.92 26.07
N LEU A 438 -8.87 -0.17 25.86
CA LEU A 438 -10.32 -0.18 25.80
C LEU A 438 -10.85 -1.07 26.93
N ALA A 439 -11.44 -0.45 27.95
CA ALA A 439 -11.85 -1.16 29.17
C ALA A 439 -13.38 -1.10 29.38
N PRO A 440 -14.01 -2.18 29.86
CA PRO A 440 -15.34 -2.15 30.46
C PRO A 440 -15.27 -1.57 31.88
N GLU A 441 -16.42 -1.35 32.52
CA GLU A 441 -16.48 -0.83 33.90
C GLU A 441 -15.83 -1.78 34.93
N ALA A 442 -15.99 -3.10 34.75
CA ALA A 442 -15.42 -4.13 35.62
C ALA A 442 -14.78 -5.24 34.77
N PRO A 443 -13.47 -5.15 34.47
CA PRO A 443 -12.80 -6.13 33.61
C PRO A 443 -12.59 -7.47 34.30
N LYS A 444 -12.89 -8.58 33.59
CA LYS A 444 -12.68 -9.95 34.08
C LYS A 444 -11.30 -10.53 33.75
N ALA A 445 -10.68 -10.05 32.67
CA ALA A 445 -9.32 -10.38 32.26
C ALA A 445 -8.77 -9.28 31.34
N ASP A 446 -7.44 -9.21 31.20
CA ASP A 446 -6.77 -8.35 30.23
C ASP A 446 -6.40 -9.13 28.97
N ILE A 447 -6.64 -8.56 27.80
CA ILE A 447 -6.17 -9.08 26.50
C ILE A 447 -5.12 -8.12 25.97
N LEU A 448 -3.86 -8.56 25.88
CA LEU A 448 -2.82 -7.83 25.17
C LEU A 448 -2.81 -8.25 23.70
N PHE A 449 -3.21 -7.34 22.81
CA PHE A 449 -3.29 -7.56 21.38
C PHE A 449 -2.08 -6.98 20.62
N ILE A 450 -1.36 -7.81 19.88
CA ILE A 450 -0.23 -7.41 19.01
C ILE A 450 -0.67 -7.45 17.54
N HIS A 451 -0.71 -6.29 16.89
CA HIS A 451 -1.14 -6.18 15.49
C HIS A 451 -0.06 -6.63 14.48
N GLY A 452 -0.43 -6.75 13.21
CA GLY A 452 0.40 -7.22 12.10
C GLY A 452 1.32 -6.16 11.49
N HIS A 453 2.10 -6.55 10.48
CA HIS A 453 2.87 -5.59 9.66
C HIS A 453 1.92 -4.90 8.67
N ALA A 454 2.21 -3.64 8.33
CA ALA A 454 1.36 -2.80 7.49
C ALA A 454 -0.02 -2.53 8.13
N ASP A 455 -0.05 -2.35 9.44
CA ASP A 455 -1.28 -2.20 10.23
C ASP A 455 -1.10 -1.23 11.41
N ARG A 456 -2.16 -1.01 12.21
CA ARG A 456 -2.16 -0.19 13.44
C ARG A 456 -3.23 -0.68 14.41
N LEU A 457 -3.09 -0.37 15.69
CA LEU A 457 -4.03 -0.85 16.73
C LEU A 457 -5.50 -0.46 16.47
N ASP A 458 -5.76 0.70 15.84
CA ASP A 458 -7.12 1.22 15.65
C ASP A 458 -7.92 0.43 14.60
N ASN A 459 -7.25 -0.35 13.73
CA ASN A 459 -7.89 -1.10 12.66
C ASN A 459 -8.68 -2.33 13.16
N HIS A 460 -8.58 -2.64 14.46
CA HIS A 460 -9.27 -3.76 15.10
C HIS A 460 -10.42 -3.30 16.01
N GLY A 461 -10.92 -2.07 15.81
CA GLY A 461 -11.92 -1.46 16.68
C GLY A 461 -13.18 -2.31 16.91
N ALA A 462 -13.67 -3.00 15.87
CA ALA A 462 -14.84 -3.88 15.99
C ALA A 462 -14.57 -5.09 16.89
N LEU A 463 -13.43 -5.76 16.69
CA LEU A 463 -12.99 -6.88 17.53
C LEU A 463 -12.77 -6.44 18.99
N PHE A 464 -12.10 -5.30 19.19
CA PHE A 464 -11.85 -4.76 20.53
C PHE A 464 -13.16 -4.38 21.24
N THR A 465 -14.11 -3.81 20.50
CA THR A 465 -15.45 -3.48 21.01
C THR A 465 -16.19 -4.74 21.46
N GLN A 466 -16.16 -5.81 20.65
CA GLN A 466 -16.77 -7.09 21.01
C GLN A 466 -16.17 -7.65 22.32
N TRP A 467 -14.83 -7.68 22.43
CA TRP A 467 -14.17 -8.16 23.64
C TRP A 467 -14.47 -7.29 24.87
N ARG A 468 -14.49 -5.96 24.72
CA ARG A 468 -14.91 -5.03 25.78
C ARG A 468 -16.33 -5.33 26.25
N ASP A 469 -17.26 -5.50 25.32
CA ASP A 469 -18.67 -5.74 25.63
C ASP A 469 -18.88 -7.11 26.30
N ALA A 470 -17.99 -8.07 26.04
CA ALA A 470 -17.91 -9.34 26.77
C ALA A 470 -17.21 -9.24 28.14
N GLY A 471 -16.74 -8.06 28.55
CA GLY A 471 -16.13 -7.82 29.87
C GLY A 471 -14.60 -7.93 29.91
N PHE A 472 -13.92 -8.00 28.77
CA PHE A 472 -12.45 -8.02 28.71
C PHE A 472 -11.87 -6.62 28.56
N ARG A 473 -10.78 -6.31 29.26
CA ARG A 473 -10.01 -5.08 29.02
C ARG A 473 -8.99 -5.34 27.92
N VAL A 474 -9.09 -4.61 26.83
CA VAL A 474 -8.22 -4.78 25.66
C VAL A 474 -7.11 -3.76 25.68
N ILE A 475 -5.87 -4.22 25.57
CA ILE A 475 -4.66 -3.41 25.56
C ILE A 475 -3.94 -3.69 24.24
N SER A 476 -3.55 -2.66 23.51
CA SER A 476 -2.75 -2.82 22.28
C SER A 476 -1.76 -1.67 22.15
N PHE A 477 -0.82 -1.79 21.21
CA PHE A 477 0.18 -0.77 20.96
C PHE A 477 0.62 -0.81 19.51
N ASP A 478 1.06 0.34 18.98
CA ASP A 478 1.57 0.38 17.63
C ASP A 478 3.03 -0.12 17.60
N LEU A 479 3.29 -1.12 16.77
CA LEU A 479 4.64 -1.62 16.49
C LEU A 479 5.56 -0.51 15.97
N PRO A 480 6.89 -0.65 16.09
CA PRO A 480 7.84 0.29 15.48
C PRO A 480 7.53 0.51 13.98
N SER A 481 7.64 1.76 13.50
CA SER A 481 7.27 2.18 12.12
C SER A 481 5.78 2.09 11.73
N HIS A 482 4.93 1.65 12.65
CA HIS A 482 3.48 1.51 12.44
C HIS A 482 2.70 2.55 13.24
N GLY A 483 1.45 2.76 12.82
CA GLY A 483 0.53 3.73 13.41
C GLY A 483 1.17 5.09 13.72
N GLU A 484 0.95 5.58 14.93
CA GLU A 484 1.42 6.91 15.39
C GLU A 484 2.55 6.81 16.43
N SER A 485 3.11 5.61 16.63
CA SER A 485 4.26 5.38 17.49
C SER A 485 5.49 6.17 17.03
N ASN A 486 5.97 7.09 17.87
CA ASN A 486 7.15 7.89 17.59
C ASN A 486 8.45 7.22 18.10
N ILE A 487 8.69 5.96 17.78
CA ILE A 487 9.93 5.24 18.18
C ILE A 487 10.85 4.95 16.98
N LEU A 488 12.00 4.30 17.21
CA LEU A 488 12.95 3.97 16.13
C LEU A 488 12.30 3.07 15.06
N PRO A 489 12.83 3.02 13.82
CA PRO A 489 12.30 2.14 12.77
C PRO A 489 12.40 0.65 13.15
N ILE A 490 11.48 -0.17 12.62
CA ILE A 490 11.37 -1.60 12.94
C ILE A 490 12.61 -2.40 12.52
N ASP A 491 13.32 -1.96 11.47
CA ASP A 491 14.61 -2.49 11.06
C ASP A 491 15.65 -2.51 12.18
N LEU A 492 15.53 -1.59 13.14
CA LEU A 492 16.45 -1.51 14.26
C LEU A 492 16.05 -2.43 15.41
N TYR A 493 14.86 -3.03 15.42
CA TYR A 493 14.38 -3.89 16.52
C TYR A 493 14.63 -5.37 16.22
N THR A 494 15.17 -6.10 17.21
CA THR A 494 15.19 -7.57 17.22
C THR A 494 13.83 -8.11 17.68
N HIS A 495 13.53 -9.40 17.44
CA HIS A 495 12.29 -10.00 17.98
C HIS A 495 12.27 -10.04 19.52
N GLU A 496 13.42 -10.15 20.16
CA GLU A 496 13.53 -10.02 21.62
C GLU A 496 13.17 -8.62 22.09
N GLU A 497 13.61 -7.58 21.39
CA GLU A 497 13.24 -6.20 21.71
C GLU A 497 11.75 -5.95 21.44
N LEU A 498 11.16 -6.54 20.39
CA LEU A 498 9.71 -6.47 20.13
C LEU A 498 8.90 -7.18 21.24
N ALA A 499 9.35 -8.35 21.70
CA ALA A 499 8.80 -8.99 22.89
C ALA A 499 9.01 -8.12 24.15
N GLY A 500 10.13 -7.40 24.23
CA GLY A 500 10.40 -6.36 25.22
C GLY A 500 9.36 -5.25 25.25
N LEU A 501 8.90 -4.79 24.08
CA LEU A 501 7.84 -3.78 24.00
C LEU A 501 6.51 -4.30 24.54
N ALA A 502 6.12 -5.54 24.21
CA ALA A 502 4.90 -6.16 24.74
C ALA A 502 4.95 -6.29 26.28
N ARG A 503 6.09 -6.73 26.83
CA ARG A 503 6.32 -6.77 28.29
C ARG A 503 6.25 -5.39 28.93
N LEU A 504 6.84 -4.39 28.31
CA LEU A 504 6.83 -3.01 28.79
C LEU A 504 5.39 -2.46 28.84
N VAL A 505 4.57 -2.79 27.84
CA VAL A 505 3.14 -2.43 27.82
C VAL A 505 2.39 -3.10 28.96
N ASP A 506 2.56 -4.41 29.15
CA ASP A 506 1.95 -5.12 30.29
C ASP A 506 2.37 -4.50 31.64
N GLN A 507 3.67 -4.28 31.84
CA GLN A 507 4.21 -3.62 33.05
C GLN A 507 3.64 -2.22 33.29
N ALA A 508 3.42 -1.45 32.23
CA ALA A 508 2.90 -0.09 32.34
C ALA A 508 1.38 -0.07 32.55
N THR A 509 0.65 -1.10 32.15
CA THR A 509 -0.82 -1.09 32.08
C THR A 509 -1.49 -2.06 33.04
N VAL A 510 -0.75 -2.90 33.76
CA VAL A 510 -1.29 -3.76 34.81
C VAL A 510 -1.92 -2.92 35.93
N GLU A 511 -3.18 -3.22 36.25
CA GLU A 511 -3.94 -2.58 37.33
C GLU A 511 -4.16 -3.53 38.52
N GLU A 512 -4.37 -4.82 38.22
CA GLU A 512 -4.63 -5.90 39.18
C GLU A 512 -3.73 -7.09 38.85
N MET A 513 -2.94 -7.53 39.82
CA MET A 513 -1.94 -8.60 39.63
C MET A 513 -2.56 -10.00 39.53
N ASP A 514 -3.76 -10.17 40.07
CA ASP A 514 -4.56 -11.41 40.06
C ASP A 514 -5.51 -11.51 38.87
N ARG A 515 -5.64 -10.44 38.07
CA ARG A 515 -6.45 -10.44 36.86
C ARG A 515 -5.72 -11.21 35.73
N PRO A 516 -6.33 -12.26 35.15
CA PRO A 516 -5.74 -13.06 34.08
C PRO A 516 -5.26 -12.23 32.88
N LEU A 517 -4.14 -12.64 32.28
CA LEU A 517 -3.56 -12.03 31.08
C LEU A 517 -3.61 -13.00 29.90
N PHE A 518 -4.28 -12.58 28.83
CA PHE A 518 -4.31 -13.28 27.56
C PHE A 518 -3.48 -12.55 26.51
N LEU A 519 -2.76 -13.32 25.68
CA LEU A 519 -2.00 -12.79 24.56
C LEU A 519 -2.73 -13.11 23.25
N ALA A 520 -3.11 -12.07 22.51
CA ALA A 520 -3.77 -12.21 21.21
C ALA A 520 -2.93 -11.51 20.14
N ALA A 521 -2.86 -12.06 18.95
CA ALA A 521 -2.12 -11.41 17.87
C ALA A 521 -2.52 -11.92 16.48
N TRP A 522 -2.24 -11.10 15.46
CA TRP A 522 -2.49 -11.48 14.07
C TRP A 522 -1.27 -11.27 13.16
N SER A 523 -1.18 -12.03 12.07
CA SER A 523 -0.14 -11.88 11.05
C SER A 523 1.27 -11.84 11.65
N PHE A 524 2.07 -10.80 11.37
CA PHE A 524 3.39 -10.59 11.96
C PHE A 524 3.35 -10.49 13.50
N GLY A 525 2.34 -9.85 14.08
CA GLY A 525 2.14 -9.86 15.53
C GLY A 525 1.97 -11.29 16.06
N GLY A 526 1.27 -12.14 15.30
CA GLY A 526 1.12 -13.58 15.55
C GLY A 526 2.47 -14.32 15.61
N LEU A 527 3.42 -13.96 14.75
CA LEU A 527 4.79 -14.48 14.85
C LEU A 527 5.47 -14.01 16.15
N VAL A 528 5.37 -12.72 16.50
CA VAL A 528 5.95 -12.18 17.73
C VAL A 528 5.37 -12.89 18.96
N ALA A 529 4.05 -13.04 19.04
CA ALA A 529 3.36 -13.73 20.12
C ALA A 529 3.74 -15.22 20.20
N THR A 530 3.86 -15.90 19.06
CA THR A 530 4.33 -17.29 19.00
C THR A 530 5.73 -17.42 19.58
N ARG A 531 6.65 -16.52 19.21
CA ARG A 531 8.02 -16.53 19.73
C ARG A 531 8.08 -16.17 21.22
N ILE A 532 7.23 -15.26 21.70
CA ILE A 532 7.06 -14.97 23.14
C ILE A 532 6.67 -16.23 23.91
N ALA A 533 5.68 -16.99 23.42
CA ALA A 533 5.22 -18.21 24.07
C ALA A 533 6.29 -19.32 24.06
N GLN A 534 7.05 -19.44 22.97
CA GLN A 534 8.10 -20.46 22.80
C GLN A 534 9.39 -20.18 23.58
N GLU A 535 9.70 -18.91 23.90
CA GLU A 535 10.93 -18.52 24.60
C GLU A 535 10.65 -18.27 26.10
N PRO A 536 11.02 -19.20 27.01
CA PRO A 536 10.66 -19.09 28.42
C PRO A 536 11.15 -17.81 29.09
N THR A 537 12.31 -17.28 28.68
CA THR A 537 12.87 -16.03 29.21
C THR A 537 12.09 -14.80 28.76
N TRP A 538 11.46 -14.84 27.59
CA TRP A 538 10.62 -13.75 27.11
C TRP A 538 9.26 -13.79 27.79
N ARG A 539 8.67 -14.98 27.92
CA ARG A 539 7.41 -15.21 28.64
C ARG A 539 7.51 -14.82 30.13
N ALA A 540 8.58 -15.23 30.81
CA ALA A 540 8.79 -14.93 32.24
C ALA A 540 9.03 -13.43 32.54
N GLY A 541 9.18 -12.58 31.52
CA GLY A 541 9.38 -11.14 31.70
C GLY A 541 8.08 -10.33 31.78
N PHE A 542 6.92 -10.95 31.56
CA PHE A 542 5.61 -10.34 31.81
C PHE A 542 5.35 -10.24 33.32
N THR A 543 4.49 -9.31 33.74
CA THR A 543 4.12 -9.13 35.16
C THR A 543 3.27 -10.26 35.69
N ARG A 544 2.54 -10.94 34.80
CA ARG A 544 1.62 -12.03 35.06
C ARG A 544 1.88 -13.16 34.06
N ASP A 545 1.51 -14.37 34.44
CA ASP A 545 1.56 -15.51 33.52
C ASP A 545 0.57 -15.29 32.37
N ILE A 546 0.98 -15.67 31.16
CA ILE A 546 0.11 -15.66 30.00
C ILE A 546 -0.75 -16.92 30.07
N GLU A 547 -2.05 -16.76 30.27
CA GLU A 547 -2.98 -17.88 30.50
C GLU A 547 -3.59 -18.44 29.21
N ALA A 548 -3.56 -17.67 28.11
CA ALA A 548 -4.03 -18.13 26.80
C ALA A 548 -3.31 -17.42 25.65
N LEU A 549 -3.22 -18.12 24.51
CA LEU A 549 -2.66 -17.60 23.27
C LEU A 549 -3.69 -17.68 22.13
N LEU A 550 -4.03 -16.53 21.55
CA LEU A 550 -4.87 -16.43 20.34
C LEU A 550 -4.04 -15.98 19.14
N LEU A 551 -4.07 -16.73 18.04
CA LEU A 551 -3.35 -16.44 16.81
C LEU A 551 -4.30 -16.40 15.61
N LEU A 552 -4.38 -15.24 14.95
CA LEU A 552 -5.12 -15.05 13.70
C LEU A 552 -4.12 -15.01 12.53
N THR A 553 -4.23 -15.94 11.57
CA THR A 553 -3.36 -16.04 10.37
C THR A 553 -1.88 -15.77 10.66
N PRO A 554 -1.26 -16.46 11.65
CA PRO A 554 0.05 -16.09 12.16
C PRO A 554 1.15 -16.25 11.10
N ALA A 555 2.07 -15.29 11.03
CA ALA A 555 3.19 -15.28 10.10
C ALA A 555 4.32 -16.27 10.49
N VAL A 556 3.97 -17.51 10.85
CA VAL A 556 4.92 -18.62 11.07
C VAL A 556 5.39 -19.25 9.76
N THR A 557 4.65 -19.06 8.67
CA THR A 557 5.00 -19.48 7.31
C THR A 557 4.75 -18.36 6.29
N PRO A 558 5.37 -17.17 6.44
CA PRO A 558 5.09 -16.02 5.59
C PRO A 558 5.62 -16.22 4.17
N TYR A 559 4.91 -15.70 3.18
CA TYR A 559 5.43 -15.63 1.82
C TYR A 559 6.56 -14.58 1.73
N PRO A 560 7.63 -14.83 0.95
CA PRO A 560 8.67 -13.82 0.71
C PRO A 560 8.15 -12.55 0.04
N PHE A 561 7.05 -12.65 -0.71
CA PHE A 561 6.37 -11.53 -1.38
C PHE A 561 4.90 -11.50 -0.95
N ALA A 562 4.62 -10.83 0.16
CA ALA A 562 3.27 -10.70 0.71
C ALA A 562 2.34 -9.89 -0.20
N GLY A 563 1.04 -10.22 -0.24
CA GLY A 563 0.05 -9.56 -1.10
C GLY A 563 0.21 -9.87 -2.60
N GLY A 564 0.94 -10.93 -2.95
CA GLY A 564 1.19 -11.37 -4.32
C GLY A 564 2.30 -10.59 -5.06
N ASP A 565 2.45 -9.30 -4.79
CA ASP A 565 3.47 -8.43 -5.39
C ASP A 565 4.40 -7.73 -4.38
N GLY A 566 4.27 -8.05 -3.09
CA GLY A 566 5.06 -7.48 -2.00
C GLY A 566 4.46 -6.22 -1.38
N ILE A 567 3.27 -5.77 -1.80
CA ILE A 567 2.62 -4.55 -1.32
C ILE A 567 1.28 -4.90 -0.64
N SER A 568 1.16 -4.51 0.63
CA SER A 568 -0.06 -4.61 1.41
C SER A 568 -1.11 -3.60 0.93
N ARG A 569 -2.30 -4.11 0.58
CA ARG A 569 -3.48 -3.32 0.21
C ARG A 569 -4.71 -3.87 0.91
N VAL A 570 -5.74 -3.06 1.06
CA VAL A 570 -6.99 -3.48 1.75
C VAL A 570 -7.66 -4.61 0.98
N GLU A 571 -7.69 -4.52 -0.35
CA GLU A 571 -8.37 -5.45 -1.25
C GLU A 571 -7.72 -6.86 -1.25
N THR A 572 -6.44 -6.94 -0.89
CA THR A 572 -5.71 -8.20 -0.74
C THR A 572 -5.75 -8.74 0.69
N LEU A 573 -6.05 -7.90 1.68
CA LEU A 573 -6.13 -8.29 3.10
C LEU A 573 -7.48 -8.90 3.46
N THR A 574 -8.58 -8.38 2.93
CA THR A 574 -9.93 -8.79 3.31
C THR A 574 -10.87 -8.75 2.10
N ASN A 575 -11.91 -9.59 2.11
CA ASN A 575 -13.00 -9.48 1.14
C ASN A 575 -13.98 -8.35 1.47
N ASN A 576 -13.79 -7.64 2.59
CA ASN A 576 -14.63 -6.53 2.98
C ASN A 576 -14.23 -5.27 2.18
N PRO A 577 -15.04 -4.83 1.20
CA PRO A 577 -14.75 -3.61 0.45
C PRO A 577 -14.87 -2.34 1.33
N ASN A 578 -15.38 -2.50 2.56
CA ASN A 578 -15.69 -1.46 3.55
C ASN A 578 -14.96 -1.69 4.87
N ALA A 579 -13.78 -2.30 4.84
CA ALA A 579 -12.96 -2.43 6.04
C ALA A 579 -12.78 -1.04 6.66
N VAL A 580 -13.34 -0.83 7.85
CA VAL A 580 -13.25 0.45 8.58
C VAL A 580 -11.85 0.54 9.16
N LEU A 581 -10.91 0.93 8.31
CA LEU A 581 -9.52 1.15 8.71
C LEU A 581 -9.34 2.60 9.11
N ALA A 582 -8.72 2.83 10.26
CA ALA A 582 -8.38 4.16 10.72
C ALA A 582 -7.32 4.83 9.83
N ALA A 583 -6.47 4.03 9.17
CA ALA A 583 -5.49 4.49 8.18
C ALA A 583 -5.13 3.37 7.20
N PRO A 584 -4.65 3.69 5.99
CA PRO A 584 -4.18 2.69 5.03
C PRO A 584 -2.97 1.89 5.57
N PRO A 585 -2.74 0.68 5.04
CA PRO A 585 -1.61 -0.16 5.43
C PRO A 585 -0.26 0.57 5.37
N SER A 586 0.43 0.68 6.50
CA SER A 586 1.72 1.38 6.61
C SER A 586 2.63 0.73 7.66
N PRO A 587 3.90 0.43 7.33
CA PRO A 587 4.54 0.54 6.02
C PRO A 587 3.91 -0.42 5.00
N ALA A 588 3.65 0.06 3.78
CA ALA A 588 2.87 -0.71 2.81
C ALA A 588 3.59 -1.95 2.25
N ALA A 589 4.88 -2.15 2.54
CA ALA A 589 5.61 -3.32 2.08
C ALA A 589 6.73 -3.68 3.06
N PRO A 590 6.90 -4.97 3.44
CA PRO A 590 8.06 -5.42 4.22
C PRO A 590 9.39 -5.01 3.59
N ALA A 591 9.47 -4.93 2.26
CA ALA A 591 10.67 -4.48 1.53
C ALA A 591 11.09 -3.03 1.80
N GLN A 592 10.20 -2.19 2.35
CA GLN A 592 10.56 -0.86 2.84
C GLN A 592 11.43 -0.92 4.10
N ASN A 593 11.47 -2.07 4.77
CA ASN A 593 12.27 -2.40 5.95
C ASN A 593 13.06 -3.71 5.68
N PRO A 594 14.15 -3.65 4.90
CA PRO A 594 14.83 -4.86 4.40
C PRO A 594 15.49 -5.71 5.49
N ILE A 595 15.91 -5.13 6.62
CA ILE A 595 16.48 -5.88 7.74
C ILE A 595 15.36 -6.66 8.44
N PHE A 596 14.22 -6.00 8.68
CA PHE A 596 13.01 -6.60 9.18
C PHE A 596 12.54 -7.75 8.27
N ALA A 597 12.48 -7.57 6.96
CA ALA A 597 12.05 -8.62 6.03
C ALA A 597 12.92 -9.89 6.11
N GLY A 598 14.24 -9.74 6.26
CA GLY A 598 15.14 -10.86 6.50
C GLY A 598 14.91 -11.53 7.86
N ARG A 599 14.74 -10.74 8.92
CA ARG A 599 14.45 -11.23 10.29
C ARG A 599 13.10 -11.94 10.38
N LEU A 600 12.08 -11.46 9.67
CA LEU A 600 10.76 -12.07 9.56
C LEU A 600 10.88 -13.52 9.09
N LEU A 601 11.58 -13.76 7.97
CA LEU A 601 11.77 -15.10 7.43
C LEU A 601 12.56 -16.01 8.38
N TYR A 602 13.59 -15.47 9.05
CA TYR A 602 14.41 -16.22 9.99
C TYR A 602 13.63 -16.63 11.25
N GLU A 603 12.89 -15.69 11.86
CA GLU A 603 12.12 -15.97 13.06
C GLU A 603 10.87 -16.79 12.77
N ALA A 604 10.27 -16.66 11.59
CA ALA A 604 9.24 -17.59 11.12
C ALA A 604 9.77 -19.02 11.03
N TRP A 605 10.96 -19.21 10.45
CA TRP A 605 11.60 -20.53 10.42
C TRP A 605 11.87 -21.07 11.83
N ARG A 606 12.31 -20.23 12.78
CA ARG A 606 12.46 -20.63 14.19
C ARG A 606 11.13 -21.00 14.82
N ALA A 607 10.09 -20.19 14.64
CA ALA A 607 8.75 -20.43 15.15
C ALA A 607 8.16 -21.74 14.66
N HIS A 608 8.35 -22.02 13.36
CA HIS A 608 7.86 -23.23 12.72
C HIS A 608 8.49 -24.50 13.30
N ASN A 609 9.74 -24.43 13.76
CA ASN A 609 10.51 -25.59 14.25
C ASN A 609 10.56 -25.71 15.79
N ALA A 610 9.96 -24.77 16.53
CA ALA A 610 9.88 -24.81 17.98
C ALA A 610 8.47 -25.23 18.44
N THR A 611 8.40 -25.91 19.58
CA THR A 611 7.13 -26.35 20.17
C THR A 611 6.58 -25.26 21.12
N LEU A 612 5.28 -25.00 21.06
CA LEU A 612 4.58 -24.19 22.04
C LEU A 612 4.53 -24.90 23.41
N PRO A 613 4.35 -24.17 24.52
CA PRO A 613 4.13 -24.79 25.82
C PRO A 613 2.87 -25.67 25.82
N THR A 614 2.96 -26.87 26.37
CA THR A 614 1.84 -27.83 26.37
C THR A 614 0.70 -27.44 27.31
N ASP A 615 1.02 -26.61 28.30
CA ASP A 615 0.15 -26.10 29.34
C ASP A 615 -0.50 -24.75 28.98
N LEU A 616 -0.26 -24.23 27.77
CA LEU A 616 -0.82 -22.96 27.31
C LEU A 616 -1.98 -23.19 26.33
N PRO A 617 -3.24 -23.01 26.75
CA PRO A 617 -4.38 -23.04 25.85
C PRO A 617 -4.17 -22.11 24.65
N THR A 618 -4.24 -22.67 23.44
CA THR A 618 -3.96 -21.95 22.21
C THR A 618 -5.09 -22.11 21.20
N LEU A 619 -5.54 -21.00 20.61
CA LEU A 619 -6.46 -21.00 19.45
C LEU A 619 -5.75 -20.43 18.22
N VAL A 620 -5.76 -21.18 17.12
CA VAL A 620 -5.26 -20.75 15.81
C VAL A 620 -6.41 -20.69 14.83
N LEU A 621 -6.61 -19.53 14.21
CA LEU A 621 -7.53 -19.35 13.08
C LEU A 621 -6.73 -19.14 11.79
N ALA A 622 -6.94 -20.02 10.83
CA ALA A 622 -6.34 -20.02 9.50
C ALA A 622 -7.32 -19.49 8.44
N ALA A 623 -6.81 -18.80 7.42
CA ALA A 623 -7.58 -18.35 6.27
C ALA A 623 -7.67 -19.42 5.16
N GLY A 624 -8.29 -19.06 4.03
CA GLY A 624 -8.36 -19.91 2.84
C GLY A 624 -6.99 -20.01 2.14
N PRO A 625 -6.44 -21.21 1.87
CA PRO A 625 -5.12 -21.36 1.24
C PRO A 625 -5.00 -20.79 -0.17
N ALA A 626 -6.12 -20.64 -0.89
CA ALA A 626 -6.15 -19.98 -2.20
C ALA A 626 -6.37 -18.46 -2.09
N GLU A 627 -6.81 -17.99 -0.92
CA GLU A 627 -7.28 -16.62 -0.68
C GLU A 627 -6.22 -15.77 0.04
N ASP A 628 -5.43 -16.36 0.95
CA ASP A 628 -4.38 -15.65 1.69
C ASP A 628 -3.08 -15.54 0.87
N TRP A 629 -2.68 -14.32 0.54
CA TRP A 629 -1.46 -14.02 -0.22
C TRP A 629 -0.30 -13.51 0.63
N TYR A 630 -0.41 -13.57 1.95
CA TYR A 630 0.56 -13.07 2.92
C TYR A 630 1.29 -14.20 3.63
N VAL A 631 0.55 -15.24 4.03
CA VAL A 631 1.08 -16.43 4.69
C VAL A 631 0.68 -17.68 3.92
N ASN A 632 1.57 -18.67 3.91
CA ASN A 632 1.25 -19.99 3.39
C ASN A 632 0.37 -20.73 4.40
N GLU A 633 -0.95 -20.65 4.23
CA GLU A 633 -1.94 -21.25 5.14
C GLU A 633 -1.85 -22.78 5.20
N GLU A 634 -1.48 -23.47 4.12
CA GLU A 634 -1.19 -24.91 4.20
C GLU A 634 -0.04 -25.18 5.18
N GLY A 635 0.95 -24.28 5.21
CA GLY A 635 2.07 -24.32 6.14
C GLY A 635 1.67 -23.98 7.58
N VAL A 636 0.75 -23.03 7.79
CA VAL A 636 0.19 -22.70 9.11
C VAL A 636 -0.58 -23.89 9.67
N ILE A 637 -1.46 -24.50 8.85
CA ILE A 637 -2.24 -25.69 9.22
C ILE A 637 -1.31 -26.86 9.56
N ALA A 638 -0.29 -27.12 8.73
CA ALA A 638 0.68 -28.18 8.99
C ALA A 638 1.47 -27.94 10.28
N TRP A 639 1.87 -26.69 10.54
CA TRP A 639 2.53 -26.30 11.78
C TRP A 639 1.62 -26.52 13.00
N ALA A 640 0.39 -26.03 12.97
CA ALA A 640 -0.57 -26.18 14.06
C ALA A 640 -0.87 -27.66 14.36
N LYS A 641 -1.02 -28.50 13.33
CA LYS A 641 -1.14 -29.96 13.49
C LYS A 641 0.08 -30.60 14.13
N ALA A 642 1.28 -30.15 13.77
CA ALA A 642 2.51 -30.61 14.41
C ALA A 642 2.57 -30.22 15.90
N GLN A 643 2.07 -29.04 16.27
CA GLN A 643 1.93 -28.64 17.69
C GLN A 643 0.94 -29.52 18.43
N GLN A 644 -0.23 -29.82 17.85
CA GLN A 644 -1.21 -30.75 18.44
C GLN A 644 -0.60 -32.15 18.65
N GLN A 645 0.15 -32.66 17.67
CA GLN A 645 0.87 -33.94 17.77
C GLN A 645 1.96 -33.92 18.85
N ALA A 646 2.54 -32.76 19.13
CA ALA A 646 3.50 -32.57 20.22
C ALA A 646 2.83 -32.43 21.60
N GLY A 647 1.50 -32.55 21.69
CA GLY A 647 0.75 -32.48 22.94
C GLY A 647 0.40 -31.07 23.40
N VAL A 648 0.50 -30.07 22.52
CA VAL A 648 0.04 -28.70 22.81
C VAL A 648 -1.47 -28.67 22.86
N ALA A 649 -2.04 -28.03 23.89
CA ALA A 649 -3.46 -27.74 24.00
C ALA A 649 -3.89 -26.67 22.97
N LEU A 650 -3.87 -27.07 21.70
CA LEU A 650 -4.11 -26.19 20.55
C LEU A 650 -5.38 -26.60 19.80
N GLN A 651 -6.24 -25.62 19.55
CA GLN A 651 -7.37 -25.75 18.65
C GLN A 651 -7.09 -25.01 17.34
N LEU A 652 -7.45 -25.65 16.22
CA LEU A 652 -7.25 -25.14 14.88
C LEU A 652 -8.59 -25.07 14.15
N LEU A 653 -8.96 -23.87 13.71
CA LEU A 653 -10.07 -23.68 12.77
C LEU A 653 -9.57 -22.99 11.51
N GLN A 654 -10.24 -23.28 10.40
CA GLN A 654 -9.95 -22.71 9.10
C GLN A 654 -11.20 -22.03 8.56
N CYS A 655 -11.06 -20.81 8.03
CA CYS A 655 -12.12 -20.06 7.36
C CYS A 655 -11.83 -20.09 5.84
N PRO A 656 -12.37 -21.07 5.06
CA PRO A 656 -11.85 -21.38 3.72
C PRO A 656 -12.06 -20.28 2.67
N GLN A 657 -13.05 -19.41 2.90
CA GLN A 657 -13.42 -18.31 2.00
C GLN A 657 -12.82 -16.96 2.43
N ALA A 658 -12.08 -16.93 3.54
CA ALA A 658 -11.50 -15.70 4.06
C ALA A 658 -10.12 -15.43 3.47
N LYS A 659 -9.78 -14.15 3.32
CA LYS A 659 -8.41 -13.68 3.11
C LYS A 659 -7.69 -13.50 4.46
N HIS A 660 -6.58 -12.77 4.43
CA HIS A 660 -5.61 -12.68 5.52
C HIS A 660 -6.13 -12.04 6.81
N ALA A 661 -6.93 -10.98 6.73
CA ALA A 661 -7.43 -10.20 7.87
C ALA A 661 -8.79 -10.73 8.33
N LEU A 662 -8.78 -11.92 8.97
CA LEU A 662 -9.96 -12.67 9.38
C LEU A 662 -10.97 -11.85 10.19
N ASP A 663 -10.50 -11.02 11.12
CA ASP A 663 -11.36 -10.19 11.96
C ASP A 663 -12.03 -9.03 11.18
N ASN A 664 -11.46 -8.68 10.03
CA ASN A 664 -11.95 -7.63 9.15
C ASN A 664 -12.71 -8.17 7.92
N GLU A 665 -12.91 -9.48 7.81
CA GLU A 665 -13.77 -10.09 6.79
C GLU A 665 -15.23 -9.61 6.94
N PRO A 666 -16.01 -9.57 5.84
CA PRO A 666 -17.40 -9.20 5.92
C PRO A 666 -18.22 -10.30 6.63
N TYR A 667 -19.48 -9.98 6.92
CA TYR A 667 -20.43 -11.01 7.36
C TYR A 667 -20.51 -12.14 6.32
N PRO A 668 -20.52 -13.41 6.76
CA PRO A 668 -20.61 -13.84 8.15
C PRO A 668 -19.26 -14.09 8.86
N ILE A 669 -18.13 -14.11 8.15
CA ILE A 669 -16.85 -14.58 8.71
C ILE A 669 -16.32 -13.65 9.81
N GLY A 670 -16.22 -12.33 9.56
CA GLY A 670 -15.65 -11.40 10.54
C GLY A 670 -16.37 -11.43 11.90
N PRO A 671 -17.71 -11.25 11.94
CA PRO A 671 -18.48 -11.38 13.17
C PRO A 671 -18.37 -12.75 13.84
N ALA A 672 -18.30 -13.84 13.06
CA ALA A 672 -18.10 -15.18 13.61
C ALA A 672 -16.72 -15.33 14.27
N VAL A 673 -15.67 -14.75 13.68
CA VAL A 673 -14.33 -14.71 14.27
C VAL A 673 -14.34 -13.91 15.58
N HIS A 674 -15.07 -12.78 15.65
CA HIS A 674 -15.20 -12.00 16.88
C HIS A 674 -15.88 -12.81 18.00
N GLN A 675 -16.97 -13.50 17.69
CA GLN A 675 -17.68 -14.35 18.64
C GLN A 675 -16.82 -15.54 19.10
N LEU A 676 -16.19 -16.25 18.16
CA LEU A 676 -15.34 -17.41 18.42
C LEU A 676 -14.18 -17.07 19.37
N THR A 677 -13.48 -15.98 19.10
CA THR A 677 -12.36 -15.54 19.93
C THR A 677 -12.82 -15.11 21.31
N THR A 678 -14.02 -14.53 21.43
CA THR A 678 -14.65 -14.22 22.72
C THR A 678 -14.93 -15.50 23.51
N SER A 679 -15.61 -16.48 22.91
CA SER A 679 -15.94 -17.75 23.55
C SER A 679 -14.69 -18.51 24.02
N PHE A 680 -13.60 -18.47 23.24
CA PHE A 680 -12.33 -19.05 23.63
C PHE A 680 -11.79 -18.47 24.95
N PHE A 681 -11.76 -17.14 25.08
CA PHE A 681 -11.29 -16.51 26.31
C PHE A 681 -12.22 -16.77 27.50
N GLU A 682 -13.54 -16.81 27.29
CA GLU A 682 -14.50 -17.14 28.34
C GLU A 682 -14.33 -18.57 28.84
N GLN A 683 -14.09 -19.52 27.93
CA GLN A 683 -13.89 -20.92 28.27
C GLN A 683 -12.60 -21.14 29.07
N VAL A 684 -11.52 -20.43 28.72
CA VAL A 684 -10.27 -20.46 29.51
C VAL A 684 -10.53 -19.99 30.95
N LEU A 685 -11.34 -18.95 31.16
CA LEU A 685 -11.66 -18.45 32.50
C LEU A 685 -12.49 -19.42 33.34
N ILE A 686 -13.33 -20.23 32.71
CA ILE A 686 -14.21 -21.18 33.42
C ILE A 686 -13.45 -22.45 33.80
N ASP A 687 -12.77 -23.07 32.84
CA ASP A 687 -12.29 -24.46 32.96
C ASP A 687 -10.75 -24.59 32.98
N GLY A 688 -10.00 -23.49 32.78
CA GLY A 688 -8.53 -23.46 32.71
C GLY A 688 -7.94 -24.33 31.57
N THR A 689 -8.81 -24.97 30.79
CA THR A 689 -8.54 -25.86 29.67
C THR A 689 -9.67 -25.68 28.66
N VAL A 690 -9.42 -25.93 27.37
CA VAL A 690 -10.43 -25.70 26.32
C VAL A 690 -10.60 -26.99 25.52
N ASP A 691 -11.77 -27.64 25.64
CA ASP A 691 -12.20 -28.68 24.70
C ASP A 691 -12.85 -28.00 23.48
N ALA A 692 -12.62 -28.56 22.29
CA ALA A 692 -13.18 -28.04 21.04
C ALA A 692 -14.71 -28.09 21.02
N LYS A 693 -15.31 -28.99 21.80
CA LYS A 693 -16.77 -29.13 21.92
C LYS A 693 -17.43 -28.03 22.75
N ASP A 694 -16.65 -27.34 23.58
CA ASP A 694 -17.15 -26.32 24.50
C ASP A 694 -17.08 -24.90 23.89
N LEU A 695 -16.39 -24.73 22.75
CA LEU A 695 -16.53 -23.52 21.95
C LEU A 695 -17.91 -23.55 21.27
N ASP A 696 -18.85 -22.78 21.80
CA ASP A 696 -20.21 -22.70 21.27
C ASP A 696 -20.24 -22.03 19.88
N LEU A 697 -20.10 -22.85 18.84
CA LEU A 697 -20.05 -22.45 17.43
C LEU A 697 -21.46 -22.31 16.85
N HIS A 698 -22.19 -21.27 17.26
CA HIS A 698 -23.43 -20.89 16.57
C HIS A 698 -23.10 -20.15 15.27
N PHE A 699 -22.73 -20.89 14.22
CA PHE A 699 -22.62 -20.33 12.88
C PHE A 699 -24.01 -20.11 12.25
N PRO A 700 -24.21 -19.03 11.47
CA PRO A 700 -25.26 -19.01 10.45
C PRO A 700 -25.01 -20.15 9.45
N GLU A 701 -26.06 -20.82 8.96
CA GLU A 701 -25.98 -22.05 8.15
C GLU A 701 -25.13 -21.95 6.86
N ASP A 702 -24.72 -20.74 6.44
CA ASP A 702 -24.20 -20.49 5.09
C ASP A 702 -22.73 -20.01 5.01
N ALA A 703 -22.01 -19.79 6.12
CA ALA A 703 -20.54 -19.76 6.07
C ALA A 703 -19.87 -20.08 7.42
N THR A 704 -18.98 -21.07 7.39
CA THR A 704 -18.44 -21.71 8.58
C THR A 704 -16.92 -21.70 8.54
N CYS A 705 -16.28 -21.14 9.57
CA CYS A 705 -14.93 -21.57 9.90
C CYS A 705 -15.02 -23.00 10.44
N LEU A 706 -14.32 -23.93 9.81
CA LEU A 706 -14.41 -25.35 10.08
C LEU A 706 -13.28 -25.77 11.02
N PHE A 707 -13.57 -26.64 11.97
CA PHE A 707 -12.51 -27.36 12.67
C PHE A 707 -11.70 -28.17 11.67
N VAL A 708 -10.38 -28.08 11.80
CA VAL A 708 -9.48 -28.92 11.01
C VAL A 708 -9.10 -30.11 11.88
N GLU A 709 -9.71 -31.27 11.60
CA GLU A 709 -9.33 -32.56 12.20
C GLU A 709 -7.89 -32.96 11.88
#